data_AF-R4Z6N5-F1
#
_entry.id   AF-R4Z6N5-F1
#
_cell.length_a   1.000
_cell.length_b   1.000
_cell.length_c   1.000
_cell.angle_alpha   90.00
_cell.angle_beta   90.00
_cell.angle_gamma   90.00
#
_symmetry.space_group_name_H-M   'P 1'
#
loop_
_entity.id
_entity.type
_entity.pdbx_description
1 polymer ?
#
loop_
_entity_poly.entity_id
_entity_poly.type
_entity_poly.pdbx_seq_one_letter_code
_entity_poly.pdbx_strand_id
1 'polypeptide(L)'
;MTPNPFPGARPLLPGESLVGRQDDVARLMDIVGGNYRVVEFLGPTGIGKSSFLRAGFEPTVREQQPDWGIFSVSDWALPTLHSKSALGLYAEMMAFAFGEGPEVRELVREEDHQYAYLSWLYANEKPDGALGQALRKRRSPSSYSRTVLVLDQFDELLRHEPELGRTFLKILSQALEVFPGSPLVHVISIREDFENELRKFRTGIAEQSLVFTFPLEPLSTSLLGTIVSSSVTGQDVQLASRQLASLWGLATADAERFSSDEAALGLLHVQALLYTIWETAGPGAFLSDTAMRRALRIDDSPPAAEAKAVFLEALPRYIELRLLQIAQDEDAQLADETIAMVARIVPRLSSAGFKINWSLDDLAVDHLTEFYELHATATDADPHWLLRQCIGAARRANPETAARRIESLLPDDWGDEWMLCGRLKGHPPKSAANQIVQTFLRAVQWLKDDRVGIARTTSRRVGDEIIALVHDGYGQALITWAATASAVPQRRVETTVKATGKQILNSTLGAASILTVKELPRTANLGWLGCNVTAQFTKLVFEDCDFSGTLFNRCTFENVEFRNCLLWGALFRGCTFRGVRIRSDAAPGSPQQRIQALTFGSGCHADGDGVLVRGYSGYGLFVDRCSGGPWVVEDSSVAHVGLFAEADRSITARIAGPNLPSSVSVSGDVALHAPAGCHVLGP
;
A
#
# COMPACT_ATOMS: atom_id res chain seq x y z
N MET A 1 2.16 -24.72 -17.52
CA MET A 1 3.33 -23.93 -17.10
C MET A 1 3.72 -24.40 -15.71
N THR A 2 5.01 -24.52 -15.42
CA THR A 2 5.49 -24.88 -14.07
C THR A 2 5.17 -23.70 -13.14
N PRO A 3 4.47 -23.92 -12.00
CA PRO A 3 4.22 -22.85 -11.05
C PRO A 3 5.56 -22.31 -10.52
N ASN A 4 5.60 -21.02 -10.17
CA ASN A 4 6.78 -20.40 -9.56
C ASN A 4 7.10 -21.16 -8.25
N PRO A 5 8.30 -21.76 -8.12
CA PRO A 5 8.65 -22.54 -6.93
C PRO A 5 8.90 -21.64 -5.72
N PHE A 6 9.06 -20.32 -5.92
CA PHE A 6 9.22 -19.34 -4.86
C PHE A 6 7.87 -18.67 -4.60
N PRO A 7 7.28 -18.86 -3.41
CA PRO A 7 5.96 -18.31 -3.11
C PRO A 7 5.94 -16.77 -2.97
N GLY A 8 7.11 -16.14 -2.91
CA GLY A 8 7.26 -14.70 -2.68
C GLY A 8 7.45 -14.35 -1.21
N ALA A 9 7.41 -13.05 -0.91
CA ALA A 9 7.67 -12.47 0.40
C ALA A 9 6.51 -12.68 1.40
N ARG A 10 6.01 -13.91 1.54
CA ARG A 10 4.99 -14.28 2.53
C ARG A 10 5.49 -15.43 3.42
N PRO A 11 4.90 -15.62 4.61
CA PRO A 11 5.14 -16.83 5.38
C PRO A 11 4.89 -18.07 4.52
N LEU A 12 5.79 -19.06 4.64
CA LEU A 12 5.62 -20.35 3.99
C LEU A 12 4.44 -21.09 4.64
N LEU A 13 3.64 -21.73 3.81
CA LEU A 13 2.47 -22.52 4.20
C LEU A 13 2.83 -24.00 4.39
N PRO A 14 2.02 -24.76 5.14
CA PRO A 14 2.18 -26.21 5.21
C PRO A 14 2.23 -26.85 3.82
N GLY A 15 3.24 -27.69 3.57
CA GLY A 15 3.48 -28.34 2.28
C GLY A 15 4.46 -27.59 1.36
N GLU A 16 4.81 -26.34 1.68
CA GLU A 16 5.88 -25.62 1.00
C GLU A 16 7.25 -25.98 1.59
N SER A 17 8.30 -25.96 0.77
CA SER A 17 9.62 -26.41 1.21
C SER A 17 10.33 -25.34 2.05
N LEU A 18 10.56 -25.64 3.34
CA LEU A 18 11.42 -24.84 4.21
C LEU A 18 12.87 -25.38 4.14
N VAL A 19 13.67 -24.80 3.26
CA VAL A 19 15.02 -25.30 2.99
C VAL A 19 16.03 -24.67 3.95
N GLY A 20 16.94 -25.50 4.48
CA GLY A 20 18.04 -25.05 5.33
C GLY A 20 17.71 -24.91 6.81
N ARG A 21 16.49 -25.26 7.23
CA ARG A 21 16.08 -25.22 8.64
C ARG A 21 15.76 -26.59 9.19
N GLN A 22 16.15 -27.65 8.49
CA GLN A 22 15.88 -29.04 8.89
C GLN A 22 16.47 -29.34 10.28
N ASP A 23 17.72 -28.95 10.51
CA ASP A 23 18.40 -29.19 11.79
C ASP A 23 17.77 -28.36 12.92
N ASP A 24 17.40 -27.10 12.64
CA ASP A 24 16.69 -26.25 13.60
C ASP A 24 15.31 -26.84 13.96
N VAL A 25 14.58 -27.39 12.97
CA VAL A 25 13.29 -28.07 13.19
C VAL A 25 13.50 -29.33 14.04
N ALA A 26 14.47 -30.18 13.71
CA ALA A 26 14.78 -31.38 14.49
C ALA A 26 15.15 -31.02 15.94
N ARG A 27 15.96 -29.96 16.12
CA ARG A 27 16.32 -29.47 17.44
C ARG A 27 15.09 -28.97 18.22
N LEU A 28 14.17 -28.25 17.58
CA LEU A 28 12.94 -27.83 18.24
C LEU A 28 12.05 -29.03 18.59
N MET A 29 11.97 -30.05 17.72
CA MET A 29 11.26 -31.29 18.00
C MET A 29 11.82 -31.99 19.25
N ASP A 30 13.14 -32.09 19.38
CA ASP A 30 13.78 -32.68 20.57
C ASP A 30 13.48 -31.89 21.85
N ILE A 31 13.50 -30.56 21.76
CA ILE A 31 13.21 -29.66 22.90
C ILE A 31 11.75 -29.79 23.32
N VAL A 32 10.81 -29.72 22.38
CA VAL A 32 9.38 -29.92 22.64
C VAL A 32 9.12 -31.34 23.14
N GLY A 33 9.93 -32.30 22.68
CA GLY A 33 10.01 -33.70 23.12
C GLY A 33 10.46 -33.89 24.57
N GLY A 34 11.25 -32.96 25.10
CA GLY A 34 11.90 -33.06 26.41
C GLY A 34 11.01 -32.68 27.59
N ASN A 35 11.65 -32.17 28.65
CA ASN A 35 10.97 -31.76 29.89
C ASN A 35 10.45 -30.32 29.86
N TYR A 36 10.68 -29.58 28.78
CA TYR A 36 10.21 -28.21 28.65
C TYR A 36 8.69 -28.16 28.45
N ARG A 37 8.07 -27.12 28.99
CA ARG A 37 6.64 -26.82 28.86
C ARG A 37 6.39 -25.49 28.20
N VAL A 38 7.39 -24.60 28.19
CA VAL A 38 7.38 -23.39 27.39
C VAL A 38 8.64 -23.33 26.56
N VAL A 39 8.47 -23.11 25.26
CA VAL A 39 9.56 -22.81 24.34
C VAL A 39 9.38 -21.40 23.81
N GLU A 40 10.23 -20.47 24.24
CA GLU A 40 10.28 -19.10 23.75
C GLU A 40 11.04 -19.08 22.43
N PHE A 41 10.33 -18.91 21.32
CA PHE A 41 10.91 -18.89 19.98
C PHE A 41 11.24 -17.46 19.56
N LEU A 42 12.50 -17.07 19.75
CA LEU A 42 12.98 -15.69 19.59
C LEU A 42 13.67 -15.47 18.26
N GLY A 43 13.54 -14.26 17.73
CA GLY A 43 14.38 -13.77 16.65
C GLY A 43 13.90 -12.45 16.07
N PRO A 44 14.72 -11.78 15.25
CA PRO A 44 14.35 -10.54 14.58
C PRO A 44 13.16 -10.72 13.63
N THR A 45 12.59 -9.60 13.22
CA THR A 45 11.55 -9.54 12.20
C THR A 45 12.16 -9.94 10.84
N GLY A 46 11.50 -10.84 10.09
CA GLY A 46 11.90 -11.18 8.71
C GLY A 46 12.78 -12.42 8.58
N ILE A 47 13.17 -13.01 9.70
CA ILE A 47 14.04 -14.19 9.74
C ILE A 47 13.35 -15.50 9.35
N GLY A 48 12.02 -15.47 9.23
CA GLY A 48 11.21 -16.63 8.84
C GLY A 48 10.60 -17.41 10.01
N LYS A 49 10.36 -16.80 11.18
CA LYS A 49 9.76 -17.51 12.33
C LYS A 49 8.44 -18.21 12.00
N SER A 50 7.49 -17.49 11.40
CA SER A 50 6.19 -18.08 11.04
C SER A 50 6.32 -19.13 9.93
N SER A 51 7.21 -18.92 8.94
CA SER A 51 7.55 -19.94 7.93
C SER A 51 8.13 -21.20 8.58
N PHE A 52 9.02 -21.03 9.55
CA PHE A 52 9.65 -22.10 10.31
C PHE A 52 8.59 -22.93 11.05
N LEU A 53 7.69 -22.26 11.77
CA LEU A 53 6.63 -22.94 12.51
C LEU A 53 5.64 -23.65 11.59
N ARG A 54 5.12 -22.97 10.55
CA ARG A 54 4.03 -23.50 9.72
C ARG A 54 4.46 -24.49 8.65
N ALA A 55 5.59 -24.25 7.99
CA ALA A 55 6.07 -25.10 6.90
C ALA A 55 7.10 -26.13 7.35
N GLY A 56 7.79 -25.88 8.47
CA GLY A 56 8.80 -26.79 9.04
C GLY A 56 8.26 -27.59 10.22
N PHE A 57 8.07 -26.92 11.36
CA PHE A 57 7.78 -27.57 12.63
C PHE A 57 6.43 -28.27 12.67
N GLU A 58 5.32 -27.60 12.33
CA GLU A 58 3.99 -28.22 12.42
C GLU A 58 3.81 -29.46 11.52
N PRO A 59 4.23 -29.45 10.24
CA PRO A 59 4.15 -30.64 9.42
C PRO A 59 5.02 -31.77 9.97
N THR A 60 6.22 -31.45 10.48
CA THR A 60 7.13 -32.42 11.09
C THR A 60 6.54 -33.06 12.34
N VAL A 61 5.87 -32.28 13.21
CA VAL A 61 5.12 -32.84 14.35
C VAL A 61 4.05 -33.80 13.87
N ARG A 62 3.22 -33.39 12.90
CA ARG A 62 2.13 -34.24 12.38
C ARG A 62 2.63 -35.52 11.72
N GLU A 63 3.80 -35.48 11.08
CA GLU A 63 4.40 -36.62 10.38
C GLU A 63 5.16 -37.56 11.32
N GLN A 64 6.06 -37.02 12.14
CA GLN A 64 6.98 -37.81 12.97
C GLN A 64 6.42 -38.16 14.35
N GLN A 65 5.46 -37.38 14.85
CA GLN A 65 4.80 -37.57 16.15
C GLN A 65 3.28 -37.52 15.96
N PRO A 66 2.68 -38.50 15.25
CA PRO A 66 1.24 -38.53 14.99
C PRO A 66 0.39 -38.68 16.26
N ASP A 67 1.02 -39.07 17.36
CA ASP A 67 0.48 -39.09 18.71
C ASP A 67 0.67 -37.76 19.45
N TRP A 68 1.05 -36.67 18.79
CA TRP A 68 1.01 -35.32 19.35
C TRP A 68 -0.15 -34.53 18.74
N GLY A 69 -0.94 -33.86 19.59
CA GLY A 69 -1.86 -32.83 19.13
C GLY A 69 -1.11 -31.53 18.88
N ILE A 70 -1.35 -30.83 17.76
CA ILE A 70 -0.73 -29.52 17.50
C ILE A 70 -1.75 -28.49 17.04
N PHE A 71 -1.74 -27.33 17.71
CA PHE A 71 -2.67 -26.23 17.49
C PHE A 71 -1.90 -24.92 17.40
N SER A 72 -2.19 -24.12 16.38
CA SER A 72 -1.50 -22.86 16.15
C SER A 72 -2.46 -21.70 16.18
N VAL A 73 -2.09 -20.66 16.91
CA VAL A 73 -2.76 -19.37 16.92
C VAL A 73 -1.79 -18.34 16.41
N SER A 74 -2.15 -17.74 15.28
CA SER A 74 -1.37 -16.69 14.62
C SER A 74 -2.18 -15.43 14.32
N ASP A 75 -3.48 -15.46 14.60
CA ASP A 75 -4.38 -14.32 14.47
C ASP A 75 -4.83 -13.91 15.87
N TRP A 76 -4.24 -12.81 16.35
CA TRP A 76 -4.50 -12.24 17.68
C TRP A 76 -5.64 -11.22 17.68
N ALA A 77 -6.39 -11.12 16.59
CA ALA A 77 -7.54 -10.23 16.49
C ALA A 77 -8.79 -10.97 16.00
N LEU A 78 -8.95 -12.22 16.43
CA LEU A 78 -10.20 -12.97 16.36
C LEU A 78 -11.34 -12.23 17.09
N PRO A 79 -12.56 -12.16 16.51
CA PRO A 79 -13.72 -11.49 17.13
C PRO A 79 -14.11 -12.04 18.50
N THR A 80 -13.74 -13.29 18.82
CA THR A 80 -14.05 -13.92 20.12
C THR A 80 -13.16 -13.42 21.26
N LEU A 81 -12.04 -12.74 20.95
CA LEU A 81 -11.10 -12.18 21.93
C LEU A 81 -11.64 -10.96 22.67
N HIS A 82 -12.46 -10.14 22.02
CA HIS A 82 -12.74 -8.77 22.47
C HIS A 82 -13.88 -8.63 23.48
N SER A 83 -14.41 -9.75 23.97
CA SER A 83 -15.34 -9.80 25.12
C SER A 83 -14.83 -10.72 26.23
N LYS A 84 -13.54 -11.06 26.26
CA LYS A 84 -13.02 -12.12 27.13
C LYS A 84 -11.81 -11.64 27.91
N SER A 85 -11.81 -11.96 29.20
CA SER A 85 -10.61 -11.92 30.03
C SER A 85 -9.51 -12.79 29.39
N ALA A 86 -8.24 -12.55 29.75
CA ALA A 86 -7.12 -13.40 29.31
C ALA A 86 -7.36 -14.89 29.60
N LEU A 87 -8.12 -15.17 30.66
CA LEU A 87 -8.55 -16.51 31.02
C LEU A 87 -9.55 -17.09 30.04
N GLY A 88 -10.55 -16.32 29.63
CA GLY A 88 -11.51 -16.74 28.61
C GLY A 88 -10.81 -17.00 27.27
N LEU A 89 -9.81 -16.19 26.90
CA LEU A 89 -8.97 -16.46 25.74
C LEU A 89 -8.22 -17.80 25.88
N TYR A 90 -7.48 -17.99 26.97
CA TYR A 90 -6.77 -19.24 27.22
C TYR A 90 -7.71 -20.45 27.18
N ALA A 91 -8.88 -20.34 27.82
CA ALA A 91 -9.91 -21.35 27.83
C ALA A 91 -10.45 -21.68 26.43
N GLU A 92 -10.68 -20.68 25.57
CA GLU A 92 -11.10 -20.91 24.19
C GLU A 92 -10.03 -21.62 23.36
N MET A 93 -8.76 -21.22 23.51
CA MET A 93 -7.65 -21.86 22.81
C MET A 93 -7.52 -23.32 23.23
N MET A 94 -7.67 -23.59 24.53
CA MET A 94 -7.70 -24.95 25.06
C MET A 94 -8.93 -25.70 24.55
N ALA A 95 -10.14 -25.14 24.62
CA ALA A 95 -11.35 -25.78 24.11
C ALA A 95 -11.24 -26.10 22.61
N PHE A 96 -10.65 -25.21 21.81
CA PHE A 96 -10.37 -25.43 20.39
C PHE A 96 -9.33 -26.54 20.20
N ALA A 97 -8.24 -26.52 20.97
CA ALA A 97 -7.21 -27.56 20.95
C ALA A 97 -7.75 -28.93 21.35
N PHE A 98 -8.68 -28.99 22.29
CA PHE A 98 -9.25 -30.25 22.77
C PHE A 98 -10.56 -30.63 22.08
N GLY A 99 -11.03 -29.84 21.10
CA GLY A 99 -12.22 -30.14 20.30
C GLY A 99 -13.53 -30.11 21.11
N GLU A 100 -13.60 -29.30 22.17
CA GLU A 100 -14.75 -29.28 23.07
C GLU A 100 -15.97 -28.55 22.46
N GLY A 101 -17.15 -29.05 22.79
CA GLY A 101 -18.45 -28.52 22.37
C GLY A 101 -18.90 -27.27 23.16
N PRO A 102 -20.16 -26.83 22.96
CA PRO A 102 -20.71 -25.60 23.56
C PRO A 102 -20.64 -25.49 25.10
N GLU A 103 -20.45 -26.60 25.81
CA GLU A 103 -20.46 -26.67 27.29
C GLU A 103 -19.31 -25.88 27.95
N VAL A 104 -18.12 -25.85 27.35
CA VAL A 104 -17.00 -25.01 27.84
C VAL A 104 -17.29 -23.53 27.65
N ARG A 105 -18.00 -23.20 26.56
CA ARG A 105 -18.43 -21.82 26.31
C ARG A 105 -19.46 -21.34 27.32
N GLU A 106 -20.18 -22.27 27.96
CA GLU A 106 -21.16 -21.97 29.01
C GLU A 106 -20.48 -21.72 30.36
N LEU A 107 -19.44 -22.49 30.70
CA LEU A 107 -18.61 -22.29 31.90
C LEU A 107 -17.76 -21.00 31.86
N VAL A 108 -17.30 -20.58 30.68
CA VAL A 108 -16.52 -19.34 30.50
C VAL A 108 -17.40 -18.07 30.55
N ARG A 109 -18.73 -18.19 30.49
CA ARG A 109 -19.66 -17.04 30.48
C ARG A 109 -19.88 -16.40 31.85
N GLU A 110 -19.52 -17.05 32.94
CA GLU A 110 -19.62 -16.48 34.29
C GLU A 110 -18.29 -15.78 34.65
N GLU A 111 -18.24 -14.45 34.48
CA GLU A 111 -17.04 -13.60 34.58
C GLU A 111 -16.36 -13.59 35.97
N ASP A 112 -17.01 -14.08 37.02
CA ASP A 112 -16.60 -13.87 38.42
C ASP A 112 -15.65 -14.92 39.01
N HIS A 113 -15.19 -15.90 38.23
CA HIS A 113 -14.45 -17.02 38.81
C HIS A 113 -13.17 -17.42 38.08
N GLN A 114 -12.17 -16.53 38.11
CA GLN A 114 -10.76 -16.92 37.88
C GLN A 114 -10.36 -18.14 38.73
N TYR A 115 -10.81 -18.15 39.99
CA TYR A 115 -10.60 -19.26 40.91
C TYR A 115 -11.45 -20.50 40.60
N ALA A 116 -12.69 -20.39 40.10
CA ALA A 116 -13.47 -21.58 39.75
C ALA A 116 -13.03 -22.21 38.44
N TYR A 117 -12.52 -21.46 37.45
CA TYR A 117 -11.92 -22.06 36.26
C TYR A 117 -10.57 -22.73 36.58
N LEU A 118 -9.70 -22.08 37.37
CA LEU A 118 -8.48 -22.72 37.85
C LEU A 118 -8.79 -23.93 38.75
N SER A 119 -9.81 -23.84 39.61
CA SER A 119 -10.32 -24.97 40.41
C SER A 119 -11.03 -26.04 39.57
N TRP A 120 -11.65 -25.67 38.44
CA TRP A 120 -12.26 -26.58 37.47
C TRP A 120 -11.18 -27.31 36.69
N LEU A 121 -10.14 -26.63 36.20
CA LEU A 121 -8.91 -27.27 35.68
C LEU A 121 -8.33 -28.23 36.73
N TYR A 122 -8.24 -27.81 37.99
CA TYR A 122 -7.81 -28.63 39.14
C TYR A 122 -8.69 -29.86 39.40
N ALA A 123 -10.01 -29.69 39.33
CA ALA A 123 -10.99 -30.75 39.57
C ALA A 123 -11.07 -31.70 38.37
N ASN A 124 -10.72 -31.22 37.19
CA ASN A 124 -11.01 -31.88 35.93
C ASN A 124 -9.81 -32.44 35.18
N GLU A 125 -8.57 -32.11 35.52
CA GLU A 125 -7.37 -32.84 35.06
C GLU A 125 -7.04 -34.08 35.93
N LYS A 126 -7.73 -34.28 37.06
CA LYS A 126 -7.70 -35.61 37.70
C LYS A 126 -8.23 -36.64 36.69
N PRO A 127 -7.68 -37.87 36.67
CA PRO A 127 -8.11 -38.94 35.75
C PRO A 127 -9.65 -39.12 35.66
N ASP A 128 -10.37 -38.73 36.71
CA ASP A 128 -11.81 -38.93 36.85
C ASP A 128 -12.65 -37.63 36.82
N GLY A 129 -12.10 -36.46 36.49
CA GLY A 129 -12.87 -35.20 36.42
C GLY A 129 -13.49 -34.91 35.05
N ALA A 130 -14.42 -33.95 34.93
CA ALA A 130 -15.25 -33.69 33.76
C ALA A 130 -14.48 -33.38 32.47
N LEU A 131 -13.42 -32.55 32.48
CA LEU A 131 -12.47 -32.35 31.37
C LEU A 131 -11.72 -33.64 31.06
N GLY A 132 -11.14 -34.34 32.04
CA GLY A 132 -10.47 -35.63 31.85
C GLY A 132 -11.42 -36.73 31.31
N GLN A 133 -12.69 -36.70 31.69
CA GLN A 133 -13.76 -37.59 31.22
C GLN A 133 -14.32 -37.15 29.86
N ALA A 134 -14.46 -35.85 29.59
CA ALA A 134 -14.93 -35.28 28.32
C ALA A 134 -13.87 -35.45 27.23
N LEU A 135 -12.60 -35.23 27.61
CA LEU A 135 -11.44 -35.71 26.88
C LEU A 135 -11.65 -37.20 26.61
N ARG A 136 -11.67 -38.12 27.60
CA ARG A 136 -11.86 -39.57 27.36
C ARG A 136 -13.07 -39.96 26.47
N LYS A 137 -14.16 -39.18 26.42
CA LYS A 137 -15.44 -39.56 25.78
C LYS A 137 -15.59 -39.21 24.29
N ARG A 138 -14.80 -38.29 23.71
CA ARG A 138 -14.87 -37.98 22.26
C ARG A 138 -13.51 -38.18 21.59
N ARG A 139 -13.38 -39.29 20.85
CA ARG A 139 -12.12 -39.78 20.24
C ARG A 139 -10.94 -39.74 21.22
N SER A 140 -10.84 -40.75 22.09
CA SER A 140 -9.76 -41.00 23.06
C SER A 140 -8.54 -40.05 22.99
N PRO A 141 -8.56 -38.92 23.71
CA PRO A 141 -7.39 -38.10 24.07
C PRO A 141 -6.46 -38.84 25.04
N SER A 142 -6.82 -40.06 25.43
CA SER A 142 -5.86 -41.07 25.89
C SER A 142 -4.91 -41.57 24.78
N SER A 143 -4.94 -41.00 23.57
CA SER A 143 -4.04 -41.37 22.47
C SER A 143 -2.92 -40.37 22.21
N TYR A 144 -3.07 -39.10 22.61
CA TYR A 144 -1.99 -38.14 22.40
C TYR A 144 -1.07 -38.13 23.61
N SER A 145 0.21 -38.44 23.41
CA SER A 145 1.22 -38.39 24.48
C SER A 145 1.55 -36.95 24.88
N ARG A 146 1.26 -35.97 23.99
CA ARG A 146 1.57 -34.55 24.16
C ARG A 146 0.63 -33.66 23.33
N THR A 147 0.39 -32.44 23.81
CA THR A 147 -0.31 -31.38 23.06
C THR A 147 0.60 -30.16 22.95
N VAL A 148 0.79 -29.65 21.74
CA VAL A 148 1.63 -28.49 21.43
C VAL A 148 0.73 -27.33 21.02
N LEU A 149 0.77 -26.23 21.78
CA LEU A 149 0.08 -24.99 21.47
C LEU A 149 1.08 -23.94 20.98
N VAL A 150 1.06 -23.64 19.68
CA VAL A 150 1.92 -22.66 19.04
C VAL A 150 1.24 -21.29 19.05
N LEU A 151 1.88 -20.33 19.70
CA LEU A 151 1.47 -18.93 19.80
C LEU A 151 2.37 -18.11 18.85
N ASP A 152 2.04 -18.10 17.57
CA ASP A 152 2.82 -17.43 16.52
C ASP A 152 2.56 -15.91 16.56
N GLN A 153 3.61 -15.09 16.48
CA GLN A 153 3.54 -13.62 16.55
C GLN A 153 2.87 -13.08 17.82
N PHE A 154 3.16 -13.66 18.99
CA PHE A 154 2.57 -13.24 20.27
C PHE A 154 2.85 -11.76 20.62
N ASP A 155 3.90 -11.17 20.05
CA ASP A 155 4.20 -9.74 20.19
C ASP A 155 3.05 -8.84 19.72
N GLU A 156 2.18 -9.31 18.83
CA GLU A 156 1.03 -8.55 18.36
C GLU A 156 -0.03 -8.38 19.45
N LEU A 157 -0.29 -9.43 20.25
CA LEU A 157 -1.17 -9.32 21.40
C LEU A 157 -0.61 -8.32 22.42
N LEU A 158 0.70 -8.42 22.71
CA LEU A 158 1.37 -7.50 23.64
C LEU A 158 1.42 -6.05 23.12
N ARG A 159 1.48 -5.86 21.80
CA ARG A 159 1.49 -4.53 21.18
C ARG A 159 0.11 -3.88 21.21
N HIS A 160 -0.94 -4.63 20.90
CA HIS A 160 -2.28 -4.07 20.73
C HIS A 160 -3.15 -4.11 21.99
N GLU A 161 -2.94 -5.10 22.85
CA GLU A 161 -3.67 -5.30 24.10
C GLU A 161 -2.66 -5.69 25.21
N PRO A 162 -1.72 -4.80 25.60
CA PRO A 162 -0.59 -5.13 26.48
C PRO A 162 -1.03 -5.75 27.80
N GLU A 163 -2.10 -5.25 28.40
CA GLU A 163 -2.63 -5.77 29.66
C GLU A 163 -3.23 -7.17 29.50
N LEU A 164 -3.93 -7.44 28.39
CA LEU A 164 -4.45 -8.76 28.07
C LEU A 164 -3.31 -9.76 27.86
N GLY A 165 -2.29 -9.39 27.07
CA GLY A 165 -1.12 -10.24 26.81
C GLY A 165 -0.31 -10.54 28.07
N ARG A 166 -0.08 -9.54 28.93
CA ARG A 166 0.58 -9.74 30.24
C ARG A 166 -0.23 -10.63 31.17
N THR A 167 -1.54 -10.43 31.23
CA THR A 167 -2.44 -11.28 32.03
C THR A 167 -2.47 -12.71 31.49
N PHE A 168 -2.42 -12.89 30.17
CA PHE A 168 -2.34 -14.20 29.53
C PHE A 168 -1.05 -14.93 29.93
N LEU A 169 0.10 -14.26 29.85
CA LEU A 169 1.38 -14.80 30.32
C LEU A 169 1.34 -15.17 31.80
N LYS A 170 0.70 -14.35 32.65
CA LYS A 170 0.53 -14.66 34.08
C LYS A 170 -0.33 -15.91 34.32
N ILE A 171 -1.41 -16.08 33.56
CA ILE A 171 -2.27 -17.27 33.65
C ILE A 171 -1.49 -18.50 33.19
N LEU A 172 -0.71 -18.37 32.13
CA LEU A 172 0.16 -19.42 31.65
C LEU A 172 1.19 -19.84 32.72
N SER A 173 1.85 -18.88 33.39
CA SER A 173 2.82 -19.19 34.44
C SER A 173 2.15 -19.92 35.62
N GLN A 174 0.97 -19.46 36.03
CA GLN A 174 0.19 -20.11 37.09
C GLN A 174 -0.24 -21.53 36.71
N ALA A 175 -0.65 -21.76 35.45
CA ALA A 175 -1.02 -23.09 34.98
C ALA A 175 0.18 -24.07 35.04
N LEU A 176 1.39 -23.59 34.71
CA LEU A 176 2.61 -24.39 34.75
C LEU A 176 3.05 -24.74 36.18
N GLU A 177 2.90 -23.81 37.12
CA GLU A 177 3.21 -24.05 38.54
C GLU A 177 2.29 -25.11 39.15
N VAL A 178 1.01 -25.09 38.75
CA VAL A 178 0.04 -26.07 39.22
C VAL A 178 0.25 -27.44 38.58
N PHE A 179 0.65 -27.49 37.30
CA PHE A 179 0.74 -28.71 36.52
C PHE A 179 2.10 -28.87 35.81
N PRO A 180 3.22 -29.01 36.55
CA PRO A 180 4.54 -29.16 35.94
C PRO A 180 4.65 -30.44 35.09
N GLY A 181 3.86 -31.46 35.42
CA GLY A 181 3.74 -32.72 34.68
C GLY A 181 2.78 -32.71 33.48
N SER A 182 2.16 -31.57 33.15
CA SER A 182 1.17 -31.49 32.06
C SER A 182 1.77 -31.96 30.72
N PRO A 183 1.02 -32.71 29.89
CA PRO A 183 1.44 -33.03 28.52
C PRO A 183 1.36 -31.83 27.58
N LEU A 184 0.93 -30.65 28.06
CA LEU A 184 0.81 -29.44 27.28
C LEU A 184 2.18 -28.72 27.17
N VAL A 185 2.56 -28.36 25.95
CA VAL A 185 3.75 -27.55 25.64
C VAL A 185 3.34 -26.32 24.86
N HIS A 186 3.77 -25.14 25.30
CA HIS A 186 3.52 -23.86 24.65
C HIS A 186 4.75 -23.42 23.87
N VAL A 187 4.62 -23.20 22.56
CA VAL A 187 5.67 -22.61 21.74
C VAL A 187 5.30 -21.16 21.45
N ILE A 188 5.98 -20.20 22.07
CA ILE A 188 5.66 -18.77 21.99
C ILE A 188 6.65 -18.09 21.05
N SER A 189 6.22 -17.78 19.83
CA SER A 189 7.04 -17.00 18.90
C SER A 189 6.83 -15.52 19.11
N ILE A 190 7.92 -14.82 19.36
CA ILE A 190 7.90 -13.39 19.65
C ILE A 190 9.12 -12.70 19.02
N ARG A 191 9.00 -11.40 18.77
CA ARG A 191 10.15 -10.57 18.37
C ARG A 191 11.08 -10.29 19.56
N GLU A 192 12.37 -10.15 19.27
CA GLU A 192 13.41 -9.89 20.28
C GLU A 192 13.22 -8.58 21.06
N ASP A 193 12.59 -7.56 20.47
CA ASP A 193 12.28 -6.30 21.16
C ASP A 193 11.28 -6.46 22.33
N PHE A 194 10.58 -7.59 22.38
CA PHE A 194 9.67 -7.94 23.48
C PHE A 194 10.29 -8.93 24.49
N GLU A 195 11.60 -9.22 24.40
CA GLU A 195 12.27 -10.14 25.31
C GLU A 195 12.17 -9.70 26.78
N ASN A 196 12.09 -8.40 27.03
CA ASN A 196 11.87 -7.85 28.37
C ASN A 196 10.53 -8.27 28.98
N GLU A 197 9.46 -8.36 28.18
CA GLU A 197 8.14 -8.82 28.66
C GLU A 197 8.18 -10.33 28.96
N LEU A 198 8.87 -11.14 28.13
CA LEU A 198 9.09 -12.55 28.42
C LEU A 198 9.98 -12.77 29.65
N ARG A 199 10.97 -11.91 29.90
CA ARG A 199 11.81 -11.98 31.11
C ARG A 199 10.97 -11.84 32.37
N LYS A 200 10.00 -10.91 32.39
CA LYS A 200 9.05 -10.76 33.51
C LYS A 200 8.21 -12.02 33.71
N PHE A 201 7.76 -12.63 32.62
CA PHE A 201 7.06 -13.91 32.64
C PHE A 201 7.92 -15.04 33.23
N ARG A 202 9.17 -15.19 32.77
CA ARG A 202 10.14 -16.18 33.28
C ARG A 202 10.37 -16.05 34.78
N THR A 203 10.49 -14.82 35.30
CA THR A 203 10.65 -14.58 36.74
C THR A 203 9.43 -14.98 37.57
N GLY A 204 8.26 -15.11 36.95
CA GLY A 204 7.02 -15.54 37.58
C GLY A 204 6.74 -17.04 37.50
N ILE A 205 7.68 -17.86 37.00
CA ILE A 205 7.58 -19.32 37.00
C ILE A 205 8.55 -19.85 38.06
N ALA A 206 8.01 -20.54 39.08
CA ALA A 206 8.82 -21.13 40.16
C ALA A 206 9.92 -22.09 39.65
N GLU A 207 9.60 -22.90 38.64
CA GLU A 207 10.53 -23.87 38.05
C GLU A 207 11.02 -23.42 36.67
N GLN A 208 12.11 -22.65 36.64
CA GLN A 208 12.69 -22.15 35.40
C GLN A 208 13.18 -23.25 34.44
N SER A 209 13.43 -24.47 34.92
CA SER A 209 13.78 -25.63 34.09
C SER A 209 12.67 -26.04 33.10
N LEU A 210 11.45 -25.55 33.29
CA LEU A 210 10.34 -25.79 32.36
C LEU A 210 10.36 -24.86 31.14
N VAL A 211 11.21 -23.83 31.12
CA VAL A 211 11.29 -22.84 30.04
C VAL A 211 12.58 -23.01 29.24
N PHE A 212 12.45 -23.09 27.92
CA PHE A 212 13.59 -23.06 27.00
C PHE A 212 13.49 -21.87 26.07
N THR A 213 14.57 -21.11 25.92
CA THR A 213 14.66 -20.06 24.90
C THR A 213 15.33 -20.64 23.66
N PHE A 214 14.58 -20.71 22.55
CA PHE A 214 15.07 -21.13 21.24
C PHE A 214 15.35 -19.88 20.38
N PRO A 215 16.63 -19.45 20.25
CA PRO A 215 16.98 -18.39 19.31
C PRO A 215 16.99 -18.95 17.89
N LEU A 216 16.26 -18.30 16.99
CA LEU A 216 16.35 -18.56 15.56
C LEU A 216 17.37 -17.59 14.95
N GLU A 217 18.53 -18.13 14.58
CA GLU A 217 19.66 -17.36 14.02
C GLU A 217 19.39 -16.90 12.59
N PRO A 218 19.94 -15.76 12.13
CA PRO A 218 19.79 -15.28 10.75
C PRO A 218 20.24 -16.32 9.70
N LEU A 219 19.77 -16.18 8.46
CA LEU A 219 20.17 -17.09 7.38
C LEU A 219 21.68 -16.93 7.12
N SER A 220 22.41 -18.03 7.24
CA SER A 220 23.83 -18.06 6.86
C SER A 220 24.00 -18.08 5.34
N THR A 221 25.17 -17.64 4.88
CA THR A 221 25.52 -17.62 3.45
C THR A 221 25.47 -19.01 2.82
N SER A 222 25.87 -20.06 3.56
CA SER A 222 25.81 -21.44 3.08
C SER A 222 24.37 -21.89 2.84
N LEU A 223 23.42 -21.38 3.64
CA LEU A 223 22.02 -21.76 3.56
C LEU A 223 21.31 -21.27 2.31
N LEU A 224 21.66 -20.08 1.84
CA LEU A 224 21.12 -19.55 0.60
C LEU A 224 21.50 -20.38 -0.60
N GLY A 225 22.73 -20.90 -0.61
CA GLY A 225 23.16 -21.83 -1.64
C GLY A 225 22.19 -23.02 -1.75
N THR A 226 21.80 -23.57 -0.60
CA THR A 226 20.85 -24.68 -0.48
C THR A 226 19.42 -24.26 -0.87
N ILE A 227 18.93 -23.10 -0.44
CA ILE A 227 17.58 -22.61 -0.79
C ILE A 227 17.41 -22.50 -2.32
N VAL A 228 18.40 -21.95 -3.01
CA VAL A 228 18.34 -21.78 -4.48
C VAL A 228 18.45 -23.14 -5.19
N SER A 229 19.37 -24.01 -4.76
CA SER A 229 19.65 -25.29 -5.43
C SER A 229 18.60 -26.38 -5.18
N SER A 230 17.85 -26.30 -4.09
CA SER A 230 16.77 -27.24 -3.78
C SER A 230 15.49 -26.98 -4.58
N SER A 231 15.28 -25.75 -5.02
CA SER A 231 14.03 -25.33 -5.68
C SER A 231 14.06 -25.55 -7.20
N VAL A 232 15.25 -25.64 -7.80
CA VAL A 232 15.43 -25.82 -9.25
C VAL A 232 16.64 -26.71 -9.54
N THR A 233 16.54 -27.63 -10.49
CA THR A 233 17.66 -28.50 -10.91
C THR A 233 18.33 -27.96 -12.18
N GLY A 234 19.67 -28.06 -12.27
CA GLY A 234 20.45 -27.66 -13.46
C GLY A 234 21.84 -27.09 -13.12
N GLN A 235 22.78 -27.15 -14.08
CA GLN A 235 24.13 -26.58 -13.90
C GLN A 235 24.10 -25.05 -13.73
N ASP A 236 23.26 -24.35 -14.48
CA ASP A 236 23.12 -22.89 -14.39
C ASP A 236 22.61 -22.43 -13.01
N VAL A 237 21.79 -23.26 -12.35
CA VAL A 237 21.29 -23.00 -11.00
C VAL A 237 22.41 -22.99 -9.97
N GLN A 238 23.41 -23.87 -10.12
CA GLN A 238 24.56 -23.90 -9.21
C GLN A 238 25.44 -22.65 -9.33
N LEU A 239 25.55 -22.07 -10.53
CA LEU A 239 26.26 -20.82 -10.72
C LEU A 239 25.48 -19.65 -10.12
N ALA A 240 24.18 -19.53 -10.43
CA ALA A 240 23.30 -18.50 -9.87
C ALA A 240 23.23 -18.58 -8.33
N SER A 241 23.16 -19.79 -7.77
CA SER A 241 23.18 -20.06 -6.33
C SER A 241 24.47 -19.55 -5.68
N ARG A 242 25.64 -19.82 -6.27
CA ARG A 242 26.93 -19.31 -5.77
C ARG A 242 27.01 -17.79 -5.83
N GLN A 243 26.50 -17.18 -6.89
CA GLN A 243 26.49 -15.73 -7.02
C GLN A 243 25.54 -15.06 -6.03
N LEU A 244 24.33 -15.60 -5.84
CA LEU A 244 23.38 -15.10 -4.83
C LEU A 244 23.93 -15.25 -3.41
N ALA A 245 24.57 -16.37 -3.09
CA ALA A 245 25.25 -16.55 -1.82
C ALA A 245 26.39 -15.52 -1.65
N SER A 246 27.20 -15.28 -2.69
CA SER A 246 28.24 -14.25 -2.67
C SER A 246 27.66 -12.85 -2.43
N LEU A 247 26.59 -12.48 -3.15
CA LEU A 247 25.92 -11.20 -3.00
C LEU A 247 25.34 -11.03 -1.59
N TRP A 248 24.73 -12.07 -1.04
CA TRP A 248 24.24 -12.05 0.34
C TRP A 248 25.36 -11.86 1.35
N GLY A 249 26.46 -12.60 1.20
CA GLY A 249 27.61 -12.48 2.10
C GLY A 249 28.18 -11.05 2.12
N LEU A 250 28.23 -10.39 0.96
CA LEU A 250 28.61 -8.99 0.85
C LEU A 250 27.58 -8.07 1.54
N ALA A 251 26.29 -8.29 1.30
CA ALA A 251 25.21 -7.48 1.84
C ALA A 251 25.09 -7.59 3.37
N THR A 252 25.30 -8.77 3.96
CA THR A 252 25.22 -8.97 5.41
C THR A 252 26.49 -8.52 6.14
N ALA A 253 27.67 -8.65 5.53
CA ALA A 253 28.93 -8.16 6.11
C ALA A 253 28.93 -6.63 6.29
N ASP A 254 28.20 -5.91 5.44
CA ASP A 254 27.99 -4.46 5.58
C ASP A 254 26.98 -4.14 6.68
N ALA A 255 25.90 -4.92 6.79
CA ALA A 255 24.88 -4.72 7.82
C ALA A 255 25.43 -4.85 9.25
N GLU A 256 26.40 -5.74 9.49
CA GLU A 256 27.07 -5.88 10.79
C GLU A 256 27.85 -4.62 11.22
N ARG A 257 28.23 -3.75 10.26
CA ARG A 257 28.99 -2.53 10.55
C ARG A 257 28.10 -1.35 10.97
N PHE A 258 26.81 -1.38 10.67
CA PHE A 258 25.87 -0.30 10.96
C PHE A 258 24.89 -0.75 12.05
N SER A 259 25.21 -0.44 13.31
CA SER A 259 24.50 -0.96 14.48
C SER A 259 23.19 -0.23 14.85
N SER A 260 22.57 0.53 13.94
CA SER A 260 21.39 1.32 14.30
C SER A 260 20.43 1.50 13.12
N ASP A 261 19.23 0.95 13.27
CA ASP A 261 18.00 1.25 12.53
C ASP A 261 17.86 0.89 11.04
N GLU A 262 18.90 0.44 10.34
CA GLU A 262 18.74 0.03 8.94
C GLU A 262 18.06 -1.34 8.81
N ALA A 263 17.14 -1.46 7.84
CA ALA A 263 16.34 -2.65 7.57
C ALA A 263 17.20 -3.91 7.50
N ALA A 264 17.09 -4.76 8.52
CA ALA A 264 17.79 -6.03 8.57
C ALA A 264 17.36 -6.91 7.38
N LEU A 265 18.35 -7.34 6.59
CA LEU A 265 18.11 -8.32 5.53
C LEU A 265 17.69 -9.65 6.17
N GLY A 266 16.74 -10.33 5.54
CA GLY A 266 16.17 -11.57 6.07
C GLY A 266 15.58 -12.45 4.98
N LEU A 267 14.94 -13.55 5.37
CA LEU A 267 14.29 -14.50 4.46
C LEU A 267 13.28 -13.81 3.54
N LEU A 268 12.57 -12.79 4.05
CA LEU A 268 11.62 -12.00 3.28
C LEU A 268 12.24 -11.39 2.01
N HIS A 269 13.42 -10.78 2.14
CA HIS A 269 14.13 -10.11 1.04
C HIS A 269 14.64 -11.14 0.02
N VAL A 270 15.14 -12.28 0.52
CA VAL A 270 15.59 -13.39 -0.32
C VAL A 270 14.41 -13.95 -1.14
N GLN A 271 13.26 -14.18 -0.51
CA GLN A 271 12.08 -14.68 -1.21
C GLN A 271 11.56 -13.68 -2.24
N ALA A 272 11.55 -12.38 -1.93
CA ALA A 272 11.19 -11.33 -2.88
C ALA A 272 12.12 -11.32 -4.10
N LEU A 273 13.42 -11.47 -3.85
CA LEU A 273 14.44 -11.51 -4.89
C LEU A 273 14.28 -12.72 -5.80
N LEU A 274 14.17 -13.93 -5.23
CA LEU A 274 14.01 -15.16 -6.01
C LEU A 274 12.74 -15.14 -6.84
N TYR A 275 11.64 -14.64 -6.27
CA TYR A 275 10.39 -14.42 -7.00
C TYR A 275 10.60 -13.45 -8.18
N THR A 276 11.22 -12.30 -7.93
CA THR A 276 11.46 -11.27 -8.94
C THR A 276 12.33 -11.79 -10.09
N ILE A 277 13.38 -12.55 -9.79
CA ILE A 277 14.24 -13.15 -10.81
C ILE A 277 13.43 -14.14 -11.64
N TRP A 278 12.65 -15.02 -11.00
CA TRP A 278 11.82 -16.01 -11.70
C TRP A 278 10.81 -15.36 -12.65
N GLU A 279 10.02 -14.40 -12.16
CA GLU A 279 9.01 -13.71 -12.98
C GLU A 279 9.65 -12.94 -14.15
N THR A 280 10.84 -12.34 -13.93
CA THR A 280 11.55 -11.60 -14.98
C THR A 280 12.19 -12.53 -16.02
N ALA A 281 12.56 -13.74 -15.63
CA ALA A 281 13.09 -14.75 -16.56
C ALA A 281 12.01 -15.25 -17.53
N GLY A 282 10.75 -15.26 -17.08
CA GLY A 282 9.59 -15.69 -17.86
C GLY A 282 9.35 -17.21 -17.81
N PRO A 283 8.19 -17.68 -18.31
CA PRO A 283 7.82 -19.10 -18.22
C PRO A 283 8.83 -20.01 -18.92
N GLY A 284 9.37 -20.98 -18.18
CA GLY A 284 10.31 -21.99 -18.72
C GLY A 284 11.77 -21.55 -18.78
N ALA A 285 12.09 -20.31 -18.41
CA ALA A 285 13.47 -19.89 -18.20
C ALA A 285 13.97 -20.39 -16.85
N PHE A 286 15.16 -20.97 -16.83
CA PHE A 286 15.83 -21.36 -15.58
C PHE A 286 16.43 -20.13 -14.90
N LEU A 287 16.56 -20.20 -13.57
CA LEU A 287 17.43 -19.32 -12.81
C LEU A 287 18.85 -19.42 -13.37
N SER A 288 19.22 -18.43 -14.18
CA SER A 288 20.52 -18.31 -14.85
C SER A 288 21.19 -17.01 -14.44
N ASP A 289 22.52 -16.93 -14.58
CA ASP A 289 23.28 -15.69 -14.36
C ASP A 289 22.72 -14.53 -15.20
N THR A 290 22.34 -14.80 -16.45
CA THR A 290 21.73 -13.80 -17.33
C THR A 290 20.40 -13.29 -16.81
N ALA A 291 19.53 -14.18 -16.32
CA ALA A 291 18.25 -13.79 -15.73
C ALA A 291 18.45 -12.97 -14.45
N MET A 292 19.42 -13.36 -13.61
CA MET A 292 19.79 -12.65 -12.40
C MET A 292 20.31 -11.24 -12.73
N ARG A 293 21.28 -11.10 -13.64
CA ARG A 293 21.79 -9.79 -14.08
C ARG A 293 20.70 -8.90 -14.67
N ARG A 294 19.80 -9.47 -15.49
CA ARG A 294 18.67 -8.73 -16.07
C ARG A 294 17.71 -8.25 -14.99
N ALA A 295 17.35 -9.13 -14.05
CA ALA A 295 16.42 -8.81 -12.97
C ALA A 295 17.00 -7.74 -12.02
N LEU A 296 18.31 -7.79 -11.78
CA LEU A 296 18.97 -6.95 -10.78
C LEU A 296 19.63 -5.69 -11.35
N ARG A 297 19.77 -5.59 -12.67
CA ARG A 297 20.49 -4.48 -13.34
C ARG A 297 21.90 -4.28 -12.80
N ILE A 298 22.55 -5.37 -12.41
CA ILE A 298 23.91 -5.38 -11.84
C ILE A 298 24.94 -5.63 -12.95
N ASP A 299 25.97 -4.79 -13.03
CA ASP A 299 27.19 -5.02 -13.80
C ASP A 299 28.16 -5.96 -13.04
N ASP A 300 29.25 -6.42 -13.67
CA ASP A 300 30.16 -7.41 -13.06
C ASP A 300 30.67 -7.02 -11.65
N SER A 301 30.30 -7.84 -10.64
CA SER A 301 30.73 -7.78 -9.22
C SER A 301 30.47 -6.45 -8.49
N PRO A 302 29.25 -6.20 -8.00
CA PRO A 302 28.92 -4.95 -7.32
C PRO A 302 29.62 -4.83 -5.94
N PRO A 303 30.02 -3.62 -5.52
CA PRO A 303 30.37 -3.30 -4.13
C PRO A 303 29.31 -3.78 -3.11
N ALA A 304 29.69 -3.95 -1.85
CA ALA A 304 28.79 -4.42 -0.79
C ALA A 304 27.53 -3.54 -0.60
N ALA A 305 27.67 -2.22 -0.71
CA ALA A 305 26.54 -1.29 -0.63
C ALA A 305 25.52 -1.51 -1.77
N GLU A 306 26.00 -1.79 -2.97
CA GLU A 306 25.16 -2.14 -4.11
C GLU A 306 24.51 -3.52 -3.91
N ALA A 307 25.24 -4.49 -3.35
CA ALA A 307 24.67 -5.80 -3.01
C ALA A 307 23.51 -5.69 -2.00
N LYS A 308 23.62 -4.83 -0.99
CA LYS A 308 22.51 -4.56 -0.04
C LYS A 308 21.32 -3.91 -0.74
N ALA A 309 21.56 -2.90 -1.58
CA ALA A 309 20.52 -2.21 -2.33
C ALA A 309 19.68 -3.19 -3.19
N VAL A 310 20.34 -4.17 -3.81
CA VAL A 310 19.70 -5.22 -4.61
C VAL A 310 18.63 -6.00 -3.83
N PHE A 311 18.91 -6.40 -2.59
CA PHE A 311 17.93 -7.10 -1.76
C PHE A 311 16.80 -6.17 -1.28
N LEU A 312 17.11 -4.91 -1.01
CA LEU A 312 16.12 -3.91 -0.60
C LEU A 312 15.17 -3.53 -1.76
N GLU A 313 15.69 -3.42 -2.98
CA GLU A 313 14.91 -3.13 -4.20
C GLU A 313 14.06 -4.31 -4.68
N ALA A 314 14.43 -5.54 -4.28
CA ALA A 314 13.66 -6.73 -4.61
C ALA A 314 12.24 -6.72 -4.04
N LEU A 315 12.02 -6.13 -2.86
CA LEU A 315 10.68 -6.06 -2.26
C LEU A 315 9.74 -5.10 -2.99
N PRO A 316 10.09 -3.83 -3.28
CA PRO A 316 9.30 -2.95 -4.14
C PRO A 316 8.96 -3.59 -5.48
N ARG A 317 9.93 -4.31 -6.09
CA ARG A 317 9.72 -4.98 -7.37
C ARG A 317 8.79 -6.20 -7.25
N TYR A 318 8.93 -6.98 -6.18
CA TYR A 318 7.99 -8.06 -5.84
C TYR A 318 6.56 -7.52 -5.74
N ILE A 319 6.36 -6.44 -4.97
CA ILE A 319 5.05 -5.78 -4.81
C ILE A 319 4.47 -5.39 -6.17
N GLU A 320 5.28 -4.73 -7.01
CA GLU A 320 4.87 -4.32 -8.36
C GLU A 320 4.43 -5.51 -9.20
N LEU A 321 5.23 -6.58 -9.26
CA LEU A 321 4.92 -7.77 -10.03
C LEU A 321 3.63 -8.45 -9.56
N ARG A 322 3.40 -8.57 -8.25
CA ARG A 322 2.17 -9.16 -7.72
C ARG A 322 0.93 -8.31 -8.04
N LEU A 323 1.02 -7.00 -7.88
CA LEU A 323 -0.10 -6.12 -8.20
C LEU A 323 -0.39 -6.10 -9.70
N LEU A 324 0.64 -6.14 -10.55
CA LEU A 324 0.48 -6.28 -12.00
C LEU A 324 -0.12 -7.64 -12.39
N GLN A 325 0.19 -8.72 -11.66
CA GLN A 325 -0.42 -10.01 -11.89
C GLN A 325 -1.93 -9.99 -11.62
N ILE A 326 -2.37 -9.34 -10.53
CA ILE A 326 -3.81 -9.16 -10.27
C ILE A 326 -4.44 -8.24 -11.32
N ALA A 327 -3.75 -7.17 -11.70
CA ALA A 327 -4.20 -6.22 -12.72
C ALA A 327 -4.49 -6.87 -14.08
N GLN A 328 -3.77 -7.94 -14.44
CA GLN A 328 -3.99 -8.67 -15.69
C GLN A 328 -5.37 -9.35 -15.78
N ASP A 329 -5.99 -9.64 -14.64
CA ASP A 329 -7.32 -10.25 -14.56
C ASP A 329 -8.45 -9.20 -14.62
N GLU A 330 -8.12 -7.90 -14.68
CA GLU A 330 -9.06 -6.79 -14.61
C GLU A 330 -9.05 -5.90 -15.87
N ASP A 331 -10.06 -5.02 -15.97
CA ASP A 331 -10.03 -3.93 -16.94
C ASP A 331 -8.81 -3.04 -16.67
N ALA A 332 -8.02 -2.74 -17.71
CA ALA A 332 -6.74 -2.05 -17.58
C ALA A 332 -6.86 -0.69 -16.86
N GLN A 333 -7.94 0.04 -17.12
CA GLN A 333 -8.18 1.31 -16.45
C GLN A 333 -8.53 1.09 -14.97
N LEU A 334 -9.42 0.14 -14.68
CA LEU A 334 -9.79 -0.16 -13.31
C LEU A 334 -8.59 -0.64 -12.47
N ALA A 335 -7.69 -1.39 -13.11
CA ALA A 335 -6.44 -1.81 -12.53
C ALA A 335 -5.51 -0.63 -12.21
N ASP A 336 -5.30 0.30 -13.15
CA ASP A 336 -4.44 1.47 -12.91
C ASP A 336 -4.99 2.37 -11.80
N GLU A 337 -6.31 2.57 -11.75
CA GLU A 337 -6.97 3.29 -10.65
C GLU A 337 -6.81 2.59 -9.31
N THR A 338 -6.92 1.26 -9.31
CA THR A 338 -6.72 0.45 -8.10
C THR A 338 -5.26 0.52 -7.64
N ILE A 339 -4.29 0.46 -8.54
CA ILE A 339 -2.86 0.64 -8.22
C ILE A 339 -2.60 2.04 -7.65
N ALA A 340 -3.16 3.09 -8.25
CA ALA A 340 -3.04 4.45 -7.75
C ALA A 340 -3.64 4.57 -6.34
N MET A 341 -4.78 3.92 -6.10
CA MET A 341 -5.40 3.86 -4.78
C MET A 341 -4.53 3.08 -3.77
N VAL A 342 -3.95 1.94 -4.15
CA VAL A 342 -2.99 1.21 -3.29
C VAL A 342 -1.80 2.11 -2.94
N ALA A 343 -1.21 2.80 -3.92
CA ALA A 343 -0.08 3.71 -3.68
C ALA A 343 -0.44 4.87 -2.74
N ARG A 344 -1.68 5.35 -2.77
CA ARG A 344 -2.18 6.36 -1.82
C ARG A 344 -2.38 5.77 -0.42
N ILE A 345 -2.87 4.53 -0.31
CA ILE A 345 -3.16 3.89 0.98
C ILE A 345 -1.90 3.56 1.78
N VAL A 346 -0.88 3.09 1.06
CA VAL A 346 0.36 2.53 1.61
C VAL A 346 1.06 3.39 2.67
N PRO A 347 1.27 4.71 2.48
CA PRO A 347 1.95 5.55 3.47
C PRO A 347 1.23 5.64 4.82
N ARG A 348 -0.01 5.16 4.93
CA ARG A 348 -0.72 5.05 6.23
C ARG A 348 -0.53 3.70 6.88
N LEU A 349 -0.29 2.65 6.12
CA LEU A 349 -0.03 1.31 6.64
C LEU A 349 1.37 1.16 7.23
N SER A 350 2.25 2.14 7.02
CA SER A 350 3.57 2.19 7.64
C SER A 350 4.03 3.60 7.98
N SER A 351 4.69 3.76 9.12
CA SER A 351 5.39 4.99 9.52
C SER A 351 6.81 4.66 9.92
N ALA A 352 7.78 5.36 9.32
CA ALA A 352 9.22 5.11 9.52
C ALA A 352 9.63 3.63 9.35
N GLY A 353 8.97 2.90 8.43
CA GLY A 353 9.23 1.49 8.19
C GLY A 353 8.53 0.51 9.14
N PHE A 354 7.86 0.98 10.19
CA PHE A 354 7.09 0.12 11.10
C PHE A 354 5.66 -0.08 10.61
N LYS A 355 5.07 -1.27 10.83
CA LYS A 355 3.65 -1.52 10.50
C LYS A 355 2.73 -0.69 11.40
N ILE A 356 1.70 -0.08 10.81
CA ILE A 356 0.59 0.55 11.54
C ILE A 356 -0.67 -0.26 11.29
N ASN A 357 -1.46 -0.45 12.36
CA ASN A 357 -2.77 -1.05 12.27
C ASN A 357 -3.82 0.05 12.17
N TRP A 358 -4.70 -0.09 11.19
CA TRP A 358 -5.83 0.82 11.02
C TRP A 358 -7.13 0.05 11.07
N SER A 359 -8.17 0.61 11.68
CA SER A 359 -9.51 0.15 11.30
C SER A 359 -9.74 0.51 9.83
N LEU A 360 -10.38 -0.38 9.10
CA LEU A 360 -10.65 -0.18 7.67
C LEU A 360 -11.48 1.10 7.45
N ASP A 361 -12.39 1.37 8.37
CA ASP A 361 -13.22 2.56 8.38
C ASP A 361 -12.40 3.84 8.60
N ASP A 362 -11.48 3.85 9.58
CA ASP A 362 -10.59 5.00 9.82
C ASP A 362 -9.62 5.22 8.65
N LEU A 363 -9.10 4.14 8.06
CA LEU A 363 -8.21 4.20 6.91
C LEU A 363 -8.93 4.83 5.71
N ALA A 364 -10.16 4.40 5.46
CA ALA A 364 -10.97 4.94 4.39
C ALA A 364 -11.35 6.40 4.64
N VAL A 365 -11.70 6.76 5.88
CA VAL A 365 -11.92 8.17 6.27
C VAL A 365 -10.67 8.99 5.96
N ASP A 366 -9.52 8.63 6.49
CA ASP A 366 -8.28 9.38 6.24
C ASP A 366 -7.96 9.57 4.74
N HIS A 367 -8.23 8.56 3.90
CA HIS A 367 -7.93 8.62 2.46
C HIS A 367 -8.99 9.31 1.60
N LEU A 368 -10.25 9.15 1.96
CA LEU A 368 -11.37 9.64 1.15
C LEU A 368 -11.93 10.96 1.69
N THR A 369 -11.53 11.41 2.89
CA THR A 369 -11.94 12.70 3.46
C THR A 369 -11.67 13.86 2.52
N GLU A 370 -10.56 13.90 1.76
CA GLU A 370 -10.32 14.94 0.75
C GLU A 370 -11.47 15.04 -0.29
N PHE A 371 -12.12 13.91 -0.63
CA PHE A 371 -13.26 13.89 -1.54
C PHE A 371 -14.55 14.38 -0.85
N TYR A 372 -14.74 14.05 0.43
CA TYR A 372 -15.96 14.36 1.19
C TYR A 372 -15.97 15.76 1.82
N GLU A 373 -14.85 16.27 2.35
CA GLU A 373 -14.72 17.61 2.95
C GLU A 373 -15.03 18.72 1.96
N LEU A 374 -14.70 18.53 0.69
CA LEU A 374 -15.03 19.48 -0.37
C LEU A 374 -16.54 19.61 -0.62
N HIS A 375 -17.35 18.67 -0.10
CA HIS A 375 -18.80 18.63 -0.29
C HIS A 375 -19.61 18.83 1.00
N ALA A 376 -19.02 18.53 2.17
CA ALA A 376 -19.69 18.68 3.47
C ALA A 376 -20.05 20.13 3.82
N THR A 377 -19.51 21.12 3.11
CA THR A 377 -19.94 22.52 3.25
C THR A 377 -21.40 22.76 2.87
N ALA A 378 -22.04 21.82 2.15
CA ALA A 378 -23.44 21.90 1.73
C ALA A 378 -24.43 21.21 2.69
N THR A 379 -23.96 20.34 3.60
CA THR A 379 -24.84 19.49 4.43
C THR A 379 -24.42 19.53 5.90
N ASP A 380 -25.34 19.64 6.85
CA ASP A 380 -25.05 19.57 8.30
C ASP A 380 -24.53 18.19 8.77
N ALA A 381 -24.42 17.21 7.88
CA ALA A 381 -23.96 15.86 8.19
C ALA A 381 -22.42 15.80 8.26
N ASP A 382 -21.90 15.15 9.31
CA ASP A 382 -20.46 14.87 9.45
C ASP A 382 -19.98 13.95 8.29
N PRO A 383 -19.06 14.41 7.41
CA PRO A 383 -18.56 13.62 6.29
C PRO A 383 -17.90 12.31 6.74
N HIS A 384 -17.27 12.29 7.91
CA HIS A 384 -16.63 11.09 8.44
C HIS A 384 -17.67 10.03 8.80
N TRP A 385 -18.78 10.43 9.44
CA TRP A 385 -19.87 9.52 9.77
C TRP A 385 -20.46 8.89 8.51
N LEU A 386 -20.72 9.72 7.50
CA LEU A 386 -21.34 9.30 6.25
C LEU A 386 -20.48 8.30 5.48
N LEU A 387 -19.17 8.56 5.44
CA LEU A 387 -18.20 7.68 4.81
C LEU A 387 -18.13 6.32 5.53
N ARG A 388 -18.09 6.29 6.88
CA ARG A 388 -18.18 5.04 7.65
C ARG A 388 -19.43 4.23 7.32
N GLN A 389 -20.59 4.90 7.16
CA GLN A 389 -21.82 4.22 6.75
C GLN A 389 -21.71 3.63 5.33
N CYS A 390 -21.09 4.35 4.39
CA CYS A 390 -20.87 3.89 3.03
C CYS A 390 -19.96 2.65 2.99
N ILE A 391 -18.86 2.66 3.73
CA ILE A 391 -17.93 1.52 3.82
C ILE A 391 -18.61 0.32 4.47
N GLY A 392 -19.31 0.54 5.58
CA GLY A 392 -20.07 -0.51 6.25
C GLY A 392 -21.17 -1.11 5.35
N ALA A 393 -21.82 -0.28 4.53
CA ALA A 393 -22.79 -0.74 3.53
C ALA A 393 -22.11 -1.58 2.43
N ALA A 394 -20.99 -1.10 1.90
CA ALA A 394 -20.23 -1.78 0.86
C ALA A 394 -19.66 -3.14 1.28
N ARG A 395 -19.29 -3.28 2.56
CA ARG A 395 -18.76 -4.53 3.11
C ARG A 395 -19.83 -5.61 3.34
N ARG A 396 -21.03 -5.22 3.79
CA ARG A 396 -22.07 -6.16 4.26
C ARG A 396 -23.01 -6.63 3.16
N ALA A 397 -23.01 -5.96 2.01
CA ALA A 397 -24.00 -6.14 0.99
C ALA A 397 -23.34 -6.58 -0.32
N ASN A 398 -24.08 -7.28 -1.18
CA ASN A 398 -23.62 -7.46 -2.55
C ASN A 398 -23.44 -6.07 -3.23
N PRO A 399 -22.61 -5.97 -4.29
CA PRO A 399 -22.28 -4.67 -4.89
C PRO A 399 -23.49 -3.81 -5.27
N GLU A 400 -24.58 -4.42 -5.75
CA GLU A 400 -25.81 -3.70 -6.10
C GLU A 400 -26.56 -3.13 -4.89
N THR A 401 -26.60 -3.89 -3.79
CA THR A 401 -27.27 -3.47 -2.55
C THR A 401 -26.42 -2.45 -1.80
N ALA A 402 -25.09 -2.61 -1.85
CA ALA A 402 -24.13 -1.62 -1.39
C ALA A 402 -24.30 -0.29 -2.12
N ALA A 403 -24.35 -0.31 -3.46
CA ALA A 403 -24.55 0.87 -4.29
C ALA A 403 -25.85 1.61 -3.92
N ARG A 404 -26.99 0.89 -3.90
CA ARG A 404 -28.28 1.47 -3.51
C ARG A 404 -28.27 2.07 -2.12
N ARG A 405 -27.59 1.40 -1.17
CA ARG A 405 -27.49 1.89 0.21
C ARG A 405 -26.60 3.13 0.30
N ILE A 406 -25.47 3.16 -0.39
CA ILE A 406 -24.62 4.35 -0.51
C ILE A 406 -25.45 5.48 -1.12
N GLU A 407 -26.07 5.29 -2.28
CA GLU A 407 -26.92 6.29 -2.94
C GLU A 407 -28.04 6.82 -2.05
N SER A 408 -28.62 5.99 -1.18
CA SER A 408 -29.65 6.42 -0.22
C SER A 408 -29.12 7.24 0.95
N LEU A 409 -27.84 7.09 1.30
CA LEU A 409 -27.20 7.83 2.39
C LEU A 409 -26.75 9.22 1.94
N LEU A 410 -26.49 9.40 0.64
CA LEU A 410 -26.04 10.64 0.06
C LEU A 410 -27.25 11.57 -0.24
N PRO A 411 -27.27 12.84 0.18
CA PRO A 411 -28.26 13.84 -0.26
C PRO A 411 -28.47 13.91 -1.79
N ASP A 412 -29.68 14.24 -2.24
CA ASP A 412 -30.00 14.39 -3.68
C ASP A 412 -29.38 15.64 -4.31
N ASP A 413 -29.11 16.67 -3.50
CA ASP A 413 -28.39 17.89 -3.83
C ASP A 413 -26.87 17.77 -3.61
N TRP A 414 -26.38 16.54 -3.38
CA TRP A 414 -24.95 16.29 -3.19
C TRP A 414 -24.17 16.62 -4.46
N GLY A 415 -23.55 17.79 -4.44
CA GLY A 415 -22.41 18.16 -5.27
C GLY A 415 -22.77 18.65 -6.67
N ASP A 416 -22.18 19.78 -7.03
CA ASP A 416 -21.95 20.14 -8.42
C ASP A 416 -20.95 19.11 -9.02
N GLU A 417 -21.08 18.75 -10.31
CA GLU A 417 -20.19 17.80 -11.03
C GLU A 417 -18.70 18.21 -11.04
N TRP A 418 -18.36 19.37 -10.47
CA TRP A 418 -17.06 20.03 -10.58
C TRP A 418 -15.90 19.32 -9.89
N MET A 419 -16.07 18.27 -9.08
CA MET A 419 -14.93 17.57 -8.46
C MET A 419 -14.58 16.24 -9.13
N LEU A 420 -15.40 15.77 -10.06
CA LEU A 420 -15.16 14.54 -10.78
C LEU A 420 -14.29 14.80 -12.01
N CYS A 421 -13.40 13.85 -12.31
CA CYS A 421 -12.54 13.89 -13.50
C CYS A 421 -12.29 12.46 -14.02
N GLY A 422 -11.49 12.35 -15.08
CA GLY A 422 -11.21 11.07 -15.74
C GLY A 422 -12.50 10.39 -16.19
N ARG A 423 -12.66 9.10 -15.87
CA ARG A 423 -13.88 8.37 -16.22
C ARG A 423 -15.11 8.74 -15.41
N LEU A 424 -14.97 9.35 -14.23
CA LEU A 424 -16.12 9.70 -13.40
C LEU A 424 -16.70 11.06 -13.76
N LYS A 425 -16.07 11.80 -14.69
CA LYS A 425 -16.63 13.08 -15.12
C LYS A 425 -18.00 12.87 -15.79
N GLY A 426 -18.98 13.66 -15.37
CA GLY A 426 -20.38 13.54 -15.82
C GLY A 426 -21.16 12.37 -15.19
N HIS A 427 -20.55 11.59 -14.30
CA HIS A 427 -21.31 10.65 -13.50
C HIS A 427 -22.09 11.39 -12.41
N PRO A 428 -23.30 10.93 -12.06
CA PRO A 428 -24.00 11.42 -10.88
C PRO A 428 -23.11 11.29 -9.63
N PRO A 429 -23.01 12.32 -8.78
CA PRO A 429 -22.11 12.32 -7.62
C PRO A 429 -22.26 11.08 -6.73
N LYS A 430 -23.48 10.59 -6.55
CA LYS A 430 -23.75 9.37 -5.78
C LYS A 430 -23.13 8.11 -6.39
N SER A 431 -23.26 7.96 -7.70
CA SER A 431 -22.65 6.85 -8.45
C SER A 431 -21.13 6.93 -8.39
N ALA A 432 -20.56 8.14 -8.51
CA ALA A 432 -19.13 8.35 -8.43
C ALA A 432 -18.57 8.04 -7.03
N ALA A 433 -19.25 8.48 -5.97
CA ALA A 433 -18.89 8.17 -4.59
C ALA A 433 -18.87 6.65 -4.33
N ASN A 434 -19.90 5.93 -4.79
CA ASN A 434 -19.90 4.47 -4.72
C ASN A 434 -18.70 3.86 -5.46
N GLN A 435 -18.40 4.31 -6.68
CA GLN A 435 -17.26 3.79 -7.44
C GLN A 435 -15.91 4.05 -6.75
N ILE A 436 -15.73 5.21 -6.12
CA ILE A 436 -14.52 5.55 -5.35
C ILE A 436 -14.39 4.61 -4.13
N VAL A 437 -15.46 4.38 -3.39
CA VAL A 437 -15.49 3.44 -2.25
C VAL A 437 -15.17 2.01 -2.73
N GLN A 438 -15.73 1.59 -3.86
CA GLN A 438 -15.43 0.27 -4.45
C GLN A 438 -13.96 0.16 -4.87
N THR A 439 -13.37 1.18 -5.48
CA THR A 439 -11.94 1.20 -5.81
C THR A 439 -11.07 1.14 -4.56
N PHE A 440 -11.43 1.84 -3.47
CA PHE A 440 -10.76 1.73 -2.18
C PHE A 440 -10.81 0.31 -1.61
N LEU A 441 -12.00 -0.29 -1.54
CA LEU A 441 -12.16 -1.64 -1.02
C LEU A 441 -11.44 -2.68 -1.89
N ARG A 442 -11.45 -2.49 -3.22
CA ARG A 442 -10.68 -3.32 -4.15
C ARG A 442 -9.18 -3.20 -3.89
N ALA A 443 -8.65 -1.99 -3.70
CA ALA A 443 -7.25 -1.77 -3.39
C ALA A 443 -6.83 -2.47 -2.09
N VAL A 444 -7.67 -2.40 -1.05
CA VAL A 444 -7.48 -3.17 0.18
C VAL A 444 -7.52 -4.67 -0.09
N GLN A 445 -8.46 -5.15 -0.91
CA GLN A 445 -8.56 -6.56 -1.26
C GLN A 445 -7.34 -7.06 -2.04
N TRP A 446 -6.79 -6.27 -2.95
CA TRP A 446 -5.56 -6.60 -3.67
C TRP A 446 -4.36 -6.74 -2.73
N LEU A 447 -4.24 -5.86 -1.72
CA LEU A 447 -3.20 -5.99 -0.70
C LEU A 447 -3.34 -7.26 0.15
N LYS A 448 -4.58 -7.74 0.35
CA LYS A 448 -4.93 -8.95 1.12
C LYS A 448 -4.91 -10.25 0.32
N ASP A 449 -4.96 -10.17 -1.01
CA ASP A 449 -5.05 -11.34 -1.88
C ASP A 449 -3.91 -12.32 -1.55
N ASP A 450 -4.23 -13.61 -1.37
CA ASP A 450 -3.25 -14.63 -0.97
C ASP A 450 -2.08 -14.75 -1.96
N ARG A 451 -2.30 -14.33 -3.22
CA ARG A 451 -1.24 -14.16 -4.20
C ARG A 451 -0.28 -13.06 -3.71
N VAL A 452 -0.77 -11.87 -3.41
CA VAL A 452 0.05 -10.72 -3.02
C VAL A 452 0.64 -10.88 -1.60
N GLY A 453 -0.19 -11.17 -0.60
CA GLY A 453 0.20 -11.46 0.78
C GLY A 453 0.89 -10.31 1.52
N ILE A 454 0.60 -9.05 1.16
CA ILE A 454 1.26 -7.86 1.73
C ILE A 454 0.57 -7.40 3.01
N ALA A 455 -0.76 -7.37 3.00
CA ALA A 455 -1.59 -6.98 4.13
C ALA A 455 -2.47 -8.15 4.57
N ARG A 456 -2.91 -8.09 5.81
CA ARG A 456 -3.93 -8.98 6.35
C ARG A 456 -4.99 -8.16 7.06
N THR A 457 -6.19 -8.70 7.12
CA THR A 457 -7.26 -8.13 7.94
C THR A 457 -7.59 -9.04 9.09
N THR A 458 -7.78 -8.46 10.24
CA THR A 458 -8.27 -9.13 11.44
C THR A 458 -9.57 -8.46 11.88
N SER A 459 -10.52 -9.22 12.41
CA SER A 459 -11.85 -8.69 12.73
C SER A 459 -12.02 -8.55 14.24
N ARG A 460 -12.01 -7.33 14.79
CA ARG A 460 -12.20 -7.15 16.23
C ARG A 460 -13.64 -7.43 16.70
N ARG A 461 -14.62 -7.03 15.90
CA ARG A 461 -16.06 -7.20 16.15
C ARG A 461 -16.78 -7.37 14.82
N VAL A 462 -18.04 -7.80 14.85
CA VAL A 462 -18.88 -7.82 13.64
C VAL A 462 -18.96 -6.40 13.08
N GLY A 463 -18.25 -6.15 11.98
CA GLY A 463 -18.17 -4.83 11.34
C GLY A 463 -16.88 -4.05 11.57
N ASP A 464 -15.99 -4.45 12.49
CA ASP A 464 -14.69 -3.79 12.70
C ASP A 464 -13.56 -4.66 12.13
N GLU A 465 -13.12 -4.34 10.92
CA GLU A 465 -11.91 -4.93 10.34
C GLU A 465 -10.73 -4.01 10.61
N ILE A 466 -9.63 -4.58 11.10
CA ILE A 466 -8.33 -3.93 11.17
C ILE A 466 -7.48 -4.45 10.03
N ILE A 467 -6.89 -3.55 9.27
CA ILE A 467 -5.89 -3.87 8.27
C ILE A 467 -4.50 -3.54 8.81
N ALA A 468 -3.56 -4.45 8.57
CA ALA A 468 -2.16 -4.30 8.94
C ALA A 468 -1.27 -4.98 7.90
N LEU A 469 -0.02 -4.52 7.79
CA LEU A 469 0.99 -5.23 7.01
C LEU A 469 1.29 -6.59 7.65
N VAL A 470 1.48 -7.62 6.84
CA VAL A 470 1.88 -8.96 7.30
C VAL A 470 3.26 -8.91 7.97
N HIS A 471 4.10 -7.97 7.55
CA HIS A 471 5.48 -7.88 7.98
C HIS A 471 6.00 -6.44 8.02
N ASP A 472 6.80 -6.07 9.03
CA ASP A 472 7.37 -4.71 9.14
C ASP A 472 8.32 -4.39 7.97
N GLY A 473 9.06 -5.40 7.49
CA GLY A 473 9.92 -5.27 6.30
C GLY A 473 9.20 -4.81 5.02
N TYR A 474 7.87 -4.89 4.95
CA TYR A 474 7.12 -4.30 3.85
C TYR A 474 7.00 -2.78 3.93
N GLY A 475 7.09 -2.17 5.10
CA GLY A 475 6.78 -0.75 5.29
C GLY A 475 7.59 0.17 4.37
N GLN A 476 8.92 0.10 4.48
CA GLN A 476 9.81 0.91 3.66
C GLN A 476 9.74 0.53 2.17
N ALA A 477 9.61 -0.77 1.87
CA ALA A 477 9.50 -1.27 0.50
C ALA A 477 8.22 -0.76 -0.19
N LEU A 478 7.09 -0.77 0.52
CA LEU A 478 5.82 -0.25 0.03
C LEU A 478 5.89 1.26 -0.18
N ILE A 479 6.46 2.02 0.75
CA ILE A 479 6.62 3.47 0.60
C ILE A 479 7.45 3.78 -0.66
N THR A 480 8.55 3.05 -0.85
CA THR A 480 9.42 3.17 -2.04
C THR A 480 8.67 2.82 -3.31
N TRP A 481 7.96 1.69 -3.31
CA TRP A 481 7.11 1.27 -4.42
C TRP A 481 6.03 2.30 -4.72
N ALA A 482 5.33 2.81 -3.71
CA ALA A 482 4.26 3.79 -3.86
C ALA A 482 4.76 5.11 -4.41
N ALA A 483 5.97 5.55 -4.03
CA ALA A 483 6.62 6.71 -4.62
C ALA A 483 6.90 6.51 -6.11
N THR A 484 7.46 5.36 -6.50
CA THR A 484 7.70 5.01 -7.91
C THR A 484 6.40 4.85 -8.71
N ALA A 485 5.42 4.13 -8.16
CA ALA A 485 4.13 3.91 -8.76
C ALA A 485 3.37 5.23 -8.95
N SER A 486 3.42 6.12 -7.95
CA SER A 486 2.86 7.45 -8.04
C SER A 486 3.67 8.36 -8.97
N ALA A 487 4.94 8.10 -9.25
CA ALA A 487 5.74 8.87 -10.20
C ALA A 487 5.39 8.58 -11.67
N VAL A 488 4.72 7.45 -11.95
CA VAL A 488 4.24 7.13 -13.30
C VAL A 488 3.21 8.18 -13.75
N PRO A 489 3.48 8.96 -14.82
CA PRO A 489 2.60 10.04 -15.24
C PRO A 489 1.16 9.60 -15.48
N GLN A 490 0.96 8.47 -16.15
CA GLN A 490 -0.35 7.90 -16.43
C GLN A 490 -1.20 7.75 -15.15
N ARG A 491 -0.62 7.18 -14.08
CA ARG A 491 -1.33 6.96 -12.82
C ARG A 491 -1.64 8.26 -12.05
N ARG A 492 -0.87 9.33 -12.27
CA ARG A 492 -1.17 10.66 -11.68
C ARG A 492 -2.33 11.36 -12.37
N VAL A 493 -2.53 11.09 -13.66
CA VAL A 493 -3.57 11.76 -14.45
C VAL A 493 -4.88 10.98 -14.47
N GLU A 494 -4.83 9.66 -14.29
CA GLU A 494 -6.00 8.76 -14.22
C GLU A 494 -6.70 8.79 -12.85
N THR A 495 -6.70 9.95 -12.18
CA THR A 495 -7.52 10.11 -10.98
C THR A 495 -8.97 10.32 -11.37
N THR A 496 -9.88 9.75 -10.58
CA THR A 496 -11.33 9.92 -10.75
C THR A 496 -11.87 11.18 -10.07
N VAL A 497 -11.02 11.82 -9.26
CA VAL A 497 -11.28 13.05 -8.51
C VAL A 497 -10.19 14.06 -8.85
N LYS A 498 -10.57 15.34 -8.98
CA LYS A 498 -9.61 16.41 -9.29
C LYS A 498 -8.51 16.46 -8.22
N ALA A 499 -7.27 16.57 -8.65
CA ALA A 499 -6.16 16.86 -7.75
C ALA A 499 -6.22 18.33 -7.33
N THR A 500 -6.06 18.62 -6.04
CA THR A 500 -6.12 19.99 -5.48
C THR A 500 -4.82 20.35 -4.76
N GLY A 501 -4.24 21.52 -5.07
CA GLY A 501 -3.10 22.09 -4.33
C GLY A 501 -1.80 21.26 -4.34
N LYS A 502 -1.72 20.22 -5.16
CA LYS A 502 -0.63 19.24 -5.18
C LYS A 502 0.39 19.54 -6.29
N GLN A 503 1.61 19.05 -6.11
CA GLN A 503 2.58 19.01 -7.21
C GLN A 503 2.28 17.80 -8.12
N ILE A 504 1.75 18.07 -9.30
CA ILE A 504 1.34 17.07 -10.29
C ILE A 504 2.38 17.05 -11.39
N LEU A 505 3.02 15.90 -11.60
CA LEU A 505 4.19 15.75 -12.47
C LEU A 505 5.37 16.62 -11.98
N ASN A 506 6.30 15.98 -11.28
CA ASN A 506 7.50 16.63 -10.79
C ASN A 506 8.73 16.04 -11.47
N SER A 507 9.29 16.78 -12.43
CA SER A 507 10.46 16.36 -13.18
C SER A 507 11.78 16.86 -12.56
N THR A 508 11.89 16.92 -11.24
CA THR A 508 13.07 17.44 -10.50
C THR A 508 14.39 16.70 -10.73
N LEU A 509 14.42 15.64 -11.54
CA LEU A 509 15.61 14.81 -11.78
C LEU A 509 16.20 15.03 -13.19
N GLY A 510 16.63 16.25 -13.52
CA GLY A 510 17.59 16.55 -14.60
C GLY A 510 17.20 16.26 -16.06
N ALA A 511 16.36 15.26 -16.31
CA ALA A 511 15.71 14.93 -17.57
C ALA A 511 14.22 15.10 -17.31
N ALA A 512 13.65 16.21 -17.77
CA ALA A 512 12.21 16.36 -17.70
C ALA A 512 11.56 15.24 -18.54
N SER A 513 10.72 14.41 -17.92
CA SER A 513 10.04 13.34 -18.65
C SER A 513 9.25 13.95 -19.80
N ILE A 514 9.59 13.54 -21.03
CA ILE A 514 8.82 13.89 -22.22
C ILE A 514 7.55 13.06 -22.17
N LEU A 515 6.42 13.74 -22.06
CA LEU A 515 5.09 13.17 -22.05
C LEU A 515 4.51 13.31 -23.45
N THR A 516 4.41 12.18 -24.15
CA THR A 516 3.73 12.04 -25.44
C THR A 516 2.41 11.30 -25.24
N VAL A 517 1.66 11.10 -26.33
CA VAL A 517 0.44 10.27 -26.33
C VAL A 517 0.72 8.85 -25.80
N LYS A 518 1.95 8.35 -25.92
CA LYS A 518 2.31 7.03 -25.38
C LYS A 518 2.36 7.02 -23.86
N GLU A 519 2.94 8.05 -23.24
CA GLU A 519 3.08 8.15 -21.78
C GLU A 519 1.82 8.71 -21.10
N LEU A 520 1.02 9.47 -21.84
CA LEU A 520 -0.28 9.99 -21.42
C LEU A 520 -1.33 9.66 -22.50
N PRO A 521 -1.78 8.40 -22.59
CA PRO A 521 -2.76 7.98 -23.60
C PRO A 521 -4.13 8.66 -23.42
N ARG A 522 -4.38 9.22 -22.24
CA ARG A 522 -5.59 9.95 -21.90
C ARG A 522 -5.25 11.35 -21.43
N THR A 523 -5.70 12.31 -22.21
CA THR A 523 -5.58 13.74 -21.92
C THR A 523 -6.94 14.41 -21.87
N ALA A 524 -8.03 13.64 -21.90
CA ALA A 524 -9.38 14.14 -21.74
C ALA A 524 -9.82 14.14 -20.28
N ASN A 525 -10.68 15.09 -19.91
CA ASN A 525 -11.37 15.14 -18.63
C ASN A 525 -10.44 15.18 -17.40
N LEU A 526 -9.21 15.67 -17.53
CA LEU A 526 -8.30 15.79 -16.40
C LEU A 526 -8.73 16.91 -15.46
N GLY A 527 -8.36 16.83 -14.18
CA GLY A 527 -8.69 17.85 -13.19
C GLY A 527 -7.54 18.17 -12.27
N TRP A 528 -6.86 19.29 -12.52
CA TRP A 528 -5.79 19.83 -11.69
C TRP A 528 -6.19 21.22 -11.23
N LEU A 529 -6.63 21.32 -9.97
CA LEU A 529 -7.10 22.56 -9.37
C LEU A 529 -6.01 23.13 -8.46
N GLY A 530 -5.52 24.33 -8.78
CA GLY A 530 -4.47 24.96 -7.97
C GLY A 530 -3.18 24.13 -7.87
N CYS A 531 -2.93 23.24 -8.82
CA CYS A 531 -1.78 22.34 -8.79
C CYS A 531 -0.52 23.03 -9.33
N ASN A 532 0.65 22.45 -9.05
CA ASN A 532 1.91 22.87 -9.65
C ASN A 532 2.42 21.77 -10.57
N VAL A 533 2.65 22.12 -11.84
CA VAL A 533 3.02 21.19 -12.91
C VAL A 533 4.36 21.55 -13.50
N THR A 534 5.25 20.55 -13.61
CA THR A 534 6.55 20.67 -14.30
C THR A 534 6.77 19.43 -15.16
N ALA A 535 6.59 19.58 -16.48
CA ALA A 535 6.78 18.50 -17.45
C ALA A 535 7.07 19.02 -18.86
N GLN A 536 7.49 18.12 -19.76
CA GLN A 536 7.52 18.39 -21.19
C GLN A 536 6.36 17.66 -21.87
N PHE A 537 5.55 18.38 -22.63
CA PHE A 537 4.36 17.87 -23.30
C PHE A 537 4.60 17.93 -24.81
N THR A 538 4.43 16.82 -25.51
CA THR A 538 4.68 16.73 -26.96
C THR A 538 3.53 16.02 -27.67
N LYS A 539 2.91 16.70 -28.64
CA LYS A 539 1.84 16.16 -29.49
C LYS A 539 0.62 15.66 -28.69
N LEU A 540 0.22 16.39 -27.66
CA LEU A 540 -0.90 16.05 -26.79
C LEU A 540 -2.12 16.94 -27.06
N VAL A 541 -3.32 16.39 -26.84
CA VAL A 541 -4.58 17.13 -26.92
C VAL A 541 -5.31 17.03 -25.58
N PHE A 542 -5.19 18.05 -24.74
CA PHE A 542 -5.99 18.15 -23.53
C PHE A 542 -7.42 18.50 -23.90
N GLU A 543 -8.39 17.66 -23.57
CA GLU A 543 -9.79 17.84 -23.98
C GLU A 543 -10.71 17.87 -22.75
N ASP A 544 -11.52 18.92 -22.64
CA ASP A 544 -12.46 19.10 -21.54
C ASP A 544 -11.80 18.99 -20.14
N CYS A 545 -10.55 19.43 -20.00
CA CYS A 545 -9.84 19.40 -18.72
C CYS A 545 -10.18 20.60 -17.84
N ASP A 546 -10.07 20.46 -16.53
CA ASP A 546 -10.08 21.58 -15.60
C ASP A 546 -8.69 21.81 -15.03
N PHE A 547 -8.10 22.94 -15.40
CA PHE A 547 -6.80 23.41 -14.95
C PHE A 547 -6.92 24.72 -14.16
N SER A 548 -8.07 24.97 -13.53
CA SER A 548 -8.33 26.21 -12.82
C SER A 548 -7.33 26.43 -11.68
N GLY A 549 -6.70 27.61 -11.68
CA GLY A 549 -5.66 27.99 -10.72
C GLY A 549 -4.34 27.23 -10.85
N THR A 550 -4.19 26.34 -11.84
CA THR A 550 -2.97 25.52 -11.96
C THR A 550 -1.80 26.35 -12.47
N LEU A 551 -0.67 26.19 -11.79
CA LEU A 551 0.63 26.74 -12.15
C LEU A 551 1.39 25.73 -13.01
N PHE A 552 1.57 26.03 -14.29
CA PHE A 552 2.53 25.35 -15.16
C PHE A 552 3.88 26.06 -15.02
N ASN A 553 4.80 25.46 -14.27
CA ASN A 553 6.10 26.04 -13.97
C ASN A 553 7.20 25.30 -14.74
N ARG A 554 7.92 26.05 -15.59
CA ARG A 554 9.03 25.54 -16.41
C ARG A 554 8.65 24.35 -17.29
N CYS A 555 7.43 24.37 -17.84
CA CYS A 555 6.96 23.35 -18.77
C CYS A 555 7.42 23.66 -20.20
N THR A 556 7.55 22.61 -21.02
CA THR A 556 7.69 22.74 -22.48
C THR A 556 6.45 22.18 -23.13
N PHE A 557 5.87 22.92 -24.07
CA PHE A 557 4.70 22.50 -24.83
C PHE A 557 5.04 22.51 -26.32
N GLU A 558 5.15 21.33 -26.92
CA GLU A 558 5.43 21.16 -28.34
C GLU A 558 4.25 20.48 -29.04
N ASN A 559 3.61 21.20 -29.96
CA ASN A 559 2.43 20.74 -30.69
C ASN A 559 1.29 20.28 -29.75
N VAL A 560 1.03 21.05 -28.69
CA VAL A 560 -0.01 20.75 -27.70
C VAL A 560 -1.28 21.54 -28.00
N GLU A 561 -2.43 20.88 -27.93
CA GLU A 561 -3.74 21.50 -28.03
C GLU A 561 -4.48 21.41 -26.68
N PHE A 562 -5.09 22.50 -26.24
CA PHE A 562 -6.05 22.54 -25.14
C PHE A 562 -7.42 22.83 -25.75
N ARG A 563 -8.29 21.83 -25.81
CA ARG A 563 -9.65 21.92 -26.33
C ARG A 563 -10.64 21.93 -25.17
N ASN A 564 -11.51 22.93 -25.14
CA ASN A 564 -12.60 23.05 -24.15
C ASN A 564 -12.11 22.94 -22.70
N CYS A 565 -10.87 23.36 -22.42
CA CYS A 565 -10.29 23.27 -21.09
C CYS A 565 -10.66 24.52 -20.26
N LEU A 566 -11.01 24.33 -18.99
CA LEU A 566 -11.14 25.40 -18.02
C LEU A 566 -9.76 25.84 -17.55
N LEU A 567 -9.31 27.01 -18.04
CA LEU A 567 -8.00 27.59 -17.72
C LEU A 567 -8.11 28.80 -16.77
N TRP A 568 -9.15 28.84 -15.94
CA TRP A 568 -9.44 30.00 -15.11
C TRP A 568 -8.42 30.17 -13.99
N GLY A 569 -7.67 31.27 -14.02
CA GLY A 569 -6.56 31.51 -13.11
C GLY A 569 -5.34 30.63 -13.39
N ALA A 570 -5.33 29.90 -14.52
CA ALA A 570 -4.15 29.13 -14.90
C ALA A 570 -2.98 30.08 -15.18
N LEU A 571 -1.81 29.73 -14.64
CA LEU A 571 -0.60 30.53 -14.72
C LEU A 571 0.52 29.71 -15.36
N PHE A 572 1.04 30.19 -16.48
CA PHE A 572 2.24 29.64 -17.10
C PHE A 572 3.45 30.48 -16.69
N ARG A 573 4.49 29.88 -16.11
CA ARG A 573 5.69 30.61 -15.69
C ARG A 573 6.94 29.92 -16.20
N GLY A 574 7.83 30.67 -16.85
CA GLY A 574 9.07 30.12 -17.40
C GLY A 574 8.86 29.01 -18.43
N CYS A 575 7.73 29.01 -19.15
CA CYS A 575 7.36 27.93 -20.07
C CYS A 575 7.86 28.20 -21.49
N THR A 576 8.12 27.15 -22.26
CA THR A 576 8.42 27.23 -23.69
C THR A 576 7.25 26.69 -24.51
N PHE A 577 6.82 27.43 -25.54
CA PHE A 577 5.68 27.07 -26.39
C PHE A 577 6.14 26.95 -27.85
N ARG A 578 5.84 25.82 -28.49
CA ARG A 578 6.10 25.53 -29.91
C ARG A 578 4.85 24.95 -30.56
N GLY A 579 4.09 25.78 -31.28
CA GLY A 579 2.87 25.34 -31.95
C GLY A 579 1.75 24.94 -31.00
N VAL A 580 1.51 25.77 -29.98
CA VAL A 580 0.48 25.52 -28.97
C VAL A 580 -0.84 26.14 -29.38
N ARG A 581 -1.93 25.38 -29.22
CA ARG A 581 -3.29 25.83 -29.55
C ARG A 581 -4.19 25.73 -28.33
N ILE A 582 -4.87 26.80 -27.98
CA ILE A 582 -5.93 26.81 -26.98
C ILE A 582 -7.22 27.11 -27.72
N ARG A 583 -8.20 26.23 -27.64
CA ARG A 583 -9.47 26.29 -28.35
C ARG A 583 -10.62 26.08 -27.37
N SER A 584 -11.65 26.90 -27.49
CA SER A 584 -12.90 26.69 -26.80
C SER A 584 -14.03 26.75 -27.84
N ASP A 585 -14.70 25.63 -28.01
CA ASP A 585 -15.88 25.49 -28.88
C ASP A 585 -17.17 25.74 -28.11
N ALA A 586 -17.10 25.87 -26.79
CA ALA A 586 -18.24 26.26 -25.98
C ALA A 586 -18.79 27.60 -26.48
N ALA A 587 -20.08 27.63 -26.82
CA ALA A 587 -20.77 28.88 -27.12
C ALA A 587 -20.47 29.86 -25.98
N PRO A 588 -20.17 31.15 -26.28
CA PRO A 588 -19.88 32.14 -25.26
C PRO A 588 -21.07 32.22 -24.29
N GLY A 589 -20.97 31.46 -23.20
CA GLY A 589 -22.00 31.34 -22.18
C GLY A 589 -22.11 32.62 -21.39
N SER A 590 -23.27 32.85 -20.80
CA SER A 590 -23.57 34.04 -19.98
C SER A 590 -22.39 34.36 -19.04
N PRO A 591 -21.94 35.63 -18.99
CA PRO A 591 -20.79 36.03 -18.17
C PRO A 591 -21.05 35.70 -16.71
N GLN A 592 -20.48 34.60 -16.24
CA GLN A 592 -20.44 34.30 -14.81
C GLN A 592 -19.47 35.31 -14.17
N GLN A 593 -19.92 35.96 -13.11
CA GLN A 593 -19.30 37.13 -12.45
C GLN A 593 -17.94 36.87 -11.76
N ARG A 594 -17.18 35.86 -12.16
CA ARG A 594 -15.87 35.53 -11.56
C ARG A 594 -14.73 36.06 -12.41
N ILE A 595 -13.66 36.52 -11.75
CA ILE A 595 -12.42 36.95 -12.41
C ILE A 595 -11.78 35.72 -13.05
N GLN A 596 -11.96 35.56 -14.35
CA GLN A 596 -11.44 34.46 -15.16
C GLN A 596 -10.26 34.97 -15.98
N ALA A 597 -9.04 34.86 -15.44
CA ALA A 597 -7.83 35.29 -16.11
C ALA A 597 -7.00 34.09 -16.59
N LEU A 598 -6.48 34.14 -17.82
CA LEU A 598 -5.43 33.25 -18.31
C LEU A 598 -4.13 34.04 -18.38
N THR A 599 -3.08 33.57 -17.71
CA THR A 599 -1.82 34.32 -17.59
C THR A 599 -0.62 33.52 -18.09
N PHE A 600 0.05 34.05 -19.09
CA PHE A 600 1.42 33.71 -19.46
C PHE A 600 2.34 34.70 -18.74
N GLY A 601 2.97 34.26 -17.67
CA GLY A 601 3.80 35.09 -16.81
C GLY A 601 5.29 35.04 -17.17
N SER A 602 6.10 35.65 -16.30
CA SER A 602 7.50 35.95 -16.58
C SER A 602 8.34 34.75 -17.03
N GLY A 603 9.21 35.00 -18.01
CA GLY A 603 10.15 34.03 -18.56
C GLY A 603 9.52 33.04 -19.54
N CYS A 604 8.26 33.23 -19.93
CA CYS A 604 7.66 32.45 -21.00
C CYS A 604 8.22 32.84 -22.37
N HIS A 605 8.39 31.85 -23.24
CA HIS A 605 8.95 32.02 -24.58
C HIS A 605 8.13 31.26 -25.62
N ALA A 606 7.71 31.94 -26.69
CA ALA A 606 7.05 31.33 -27.84
C ALA A 606 8.00 31.27 -29.04
N ASP A 607 8.06 30.10 -29.68
CA ASP A 607 8.97 29.77 -30.79
C ASP A 607 8.19 29.08 -31.93
N GLY A 608 8.71 29.19 -33.16
CA GLY A 608 8.11 28.64 -34.37
C GLY A 608 6.67 29.13 -34.61
N ASP A 609 5.72 28.20 -34.57
CA ASP A 609 4.28 28.49 -34.73
C ASP A 609 3.66 29.22 -33.53
N GLY A 610 4.42 29.40 -32.44
CA GLY A 610 4.04 30.20 -31.28
C GLY A 610 2.83 29.67 -30.51
N VAL A 611 1.96 30.58 -30.07
CA VAL A 611 0.74 30.30 -29.29
C VAL A 611 -0.47 30.88 -29.99
N LEU A 612 -1.48 30.05 -30.23
CA LEU A 612 -2.80 30.46 -30.73
C LEU A 612 -3.86 30.24 -29.65
N VAL A 613 -4.54 31.30 -29.24
CA VAL A 613 -5.71 31.26 -28.36
C VAL A 613 -6.95 31.61 -29.18
N ARG A 614 -7.90 30.67 -29.29
CA ARG A 614 -9.11 30.84 -30.08
C ARG A 614 -10.37 30.52 -29.27
N GLY A 615 -11.39 31.37 -29.38
CA GLY A 615 -12.69 31.15 -28.74
C GLY A 615 -12.66 31.28 -27.21
N TYR A 616 -11.55 31.77 -26.62
CA TYR A 616 -11.45 31.90 -25.17
C TYR A 616 -12.41 32.99 -24.68
N SER A 617 -13.15 32.70 -23.61
CA SER A 617 -14.07 33.64 -22.97
C SER A 617 -13.68 33.80 -21.51
N GLY A 618 -13.47 35.04 -21.07
CA GLY A 618 -13.05 35.33 -19.70
C GLY A 618 -12.85 36.82 -19.43
N TYR A 619 -12.47 37.14 -18.20
CA TYR A 619 -12.19 38.52 -17.81
C TYR A 619 -10.91 39.05 -18.45
N GLY A 620 -9.84 38.25 -18.45
CA GLY A 620 -8.54 38.71 -18.90
C GLY A 620 -7.68 37.64 -19.56
N LEU A 621 -6.87 38.07 -20.53
CA LEU A 621 -5.78 37.30 -21.10
C LEU A 621 -4.50 38.13 -21.00
N PHE A 622 -3.51 37.62 -20.26
CA PHE A 622 -2.29 38.36 -19.97
C PHE A 622 -1.07 37.61 -20.48
N VAL A 623 -0.25 38.30 -21.26
CA VAL A 623 1.08 37.89 -21.70
C VAL A 623 2.05 38.85 -21.01
N ASP A 624 2.44 38.53 -19.76
CA ASP A 624 3.28 39.37 -18.89
C ASP A 624 4.74 38.92 -18.89
N ARG A 625 5.63 39.79 -19.33
CA ARG A 625 7.09 39.58 -19.41
C ARG A 625 7.44 38.29 -20.14
N CYS A 626 6.84 38.13 -21.32
CA CYS A 626 7.10 37.02 -22.23
C CYS A 626 8.01 37.48 -23.39
N SER A 627 8.43 36.52 -24.22
CA SER A 627 9.26 36.78 -25.39
C SER A 627 8.92 35.89 -26.58
N GLY A 628 9.38 36.29 -27.77
CA GLY A 628 9.20 35.53 -29.01
C GLY A 628 7.81 35.71 -29.63
N GLY A 629 7.34 34.72 -30.38
CA GLY A 629 6.04 34.79 -31.05
C GLY A 629 5.93 33.80 -32.21
N PRO A 630 4.77 33.78 -32.89
CA PRO A 630 3.63 34.69 -32.70
C PRO A 630 2.73 34.33 -31.51
N TRP A 631 2.14 35.34 -30.88
CA TRP A 631 1.08 35.23 -29.87
C TRP A 631 -0.25 35.68 -30.50
N VAL A 632 -1.09 34.73 -30.88
CA VAL A 632 -2.29 35.00 -31.66
C VAL A 632 -3.53 34.80 -30.78
N VAL A 633 -4.40 35.80 -30.75
CA VAL A 633 -5.72 35.75 -30.09
C VAL A 633 -6.80 35.92 -31.16
N GLU A 634 -7.59 34.88 -31.39
CA GLU A 634 -8.63 34.84 -32.42
C GLU A 634 -10.00 34.56 -31.83
N ASP A 635 -11.04 35.22 -32.35
CA ASP A 635 -12.46 34.92 -32.05
C ASP A 635 -12.77 34.82 -30.54
N SER A 636 -12.05 35.55 -29.70
CA SER A 636 -12.07 35.39 -28.24
C SER A 636 -12.83 36.54 -27.56
N SER A 637 -13.70 36.21 -26.62
CA SER A 637 -14.52 37.19 -25.89
C SER A 637 -13.87 37.51 -24.54
N VAL A 638 -12.87 38.39 -24.54
CA VAL A 638 -12.15 38.82 -23.33
C VAL A 638 -12.32 40.31 -23.06
N ALA A 639 -12.56 40.70 -21.82
CA ALA A 639 -12.71 42.12 -21.49
C ALA A 639 -11.37 42.88 -21.59
N HIS A 640 -10.28 42.22 -21.19
CA HIS A 640 -8.94 42.81 -21.15
C HIS A 640 -7.92 41.88 -21.79
N VAL A 641 -7.09 42.42 -22.68
CA VAL A 641 -5.86 41.77 -23.15
C VAL A 641 -4.66 42.59 -22.70
N GLY A 642 -3.72 42.00 -21.98
CA GLY A 642 -2.47 42.66 -21.57
C GLY A 642 -1.27 42.01 -22.25
N LEU A 643 -0.46 42.80 -22.96
CA LEU A 643 0.76 42.37 -23.65
C LEU A 643 1.95 43.16 -23.11
N PHE A 644 2.81 42.52 -22.33
CA PHE A 644 3.96 43.13 -21.70
C PHE A 644 5.21 42.33 -22.09
N ALA A 645 6.09 42.94 -22.88
CA ALA A 645 7.35 42.32 -23.26
C ALA A 645 8.34 42.29 -22.08
N GLU A 646 9.17 41.26 -22.02
CA GLU A 646 10.34 41.25 -21.13
C GLU A 646 11.37 42.30 -21.61
N ALA A 647 12.14 42.89 -20.69
CA ALA A 647 13.18 43.85 -21.06
C ALA A 647 14.16 43.22 -22.07
N ASP A 648 14.52 43.98 -23.11
CA ASP A 648 15.41 43.55 -24.20
C ASP A 648 14.89 42.40 -25.07
N ARG A 649 13.58 42.12 -25.04
CA ARG A 649 12.95 41.10 -25.88
C ARG A 649 11.70 41.64 -26.56
N SER A 650 11.42 41.11 -27.74
CA SER A 650 10.24 41.48 -28.50
C SER A 650 9.13 40.42 -28.39
N ILE A 651 7.88 40.88 -28.46
CA ILE A 651 6.69 40.05 -28.61
C ILE A 651 6.04 40.37 -29.96
N THR A 652 5.74 39.35 -30.77
CA THR A 652 4.85 39.51 -31.93
C THR A 652 3.46 39.01 -31.56
N ALA A 653 2.44 39.87 -31.67
CA ALA A 653 1.06 39.54 -31.30
C ALA A 653 0.05 39.90 -32.39
N ARG A 654 -1.01 39.10 -32.51
CA ARG A 654 -2.13 39.35 -33.44
C ARG A 654 -3.46 39.13 -32.74
N ILE A 655 -4.37 40.11 -32.82
CA ILE A 655 -5.76 40.00 -32.38
C ILE A 655 -6.62 39.96 -33.65
N ALA A 656 -7.54 39.01 -33.76
CA ALA A 656 -8.46 38.92 -34.89
C ALA A 656 -9.81 38.30 -34.49
N GLY A 657 -10.84 38.53 -35.32
CA GLY A 657 -12.18 37.98 -35.13
C GLY A 657 -13.26 39.05 -34.85
N PRO A 658 -14.54 38.65 -34.83
CA PRO A 658 -15.66 39.57 -34.65
C PRO A 658 -15.84 40.04 -33.20
N ASN A 659 -15.29 39.28 -32.23
CA ASN A 659 -15.35 39.60 -30.80
C ASN A 659 -14.05 40.30 -30.41
N LEU A 660 -14.03 41.63 -30.44
CA LEU A 660 -12.88 42.42 -30.05
C LEU A 660 -12.86 42.64 -28.54
N PRO A 661 -11.68 42.64 -27.90
CA PRO A 661 -11.56 43.00 -26.50
C PRO A 661 -11.95 44.46 -26.24
N SER A 662 -12.57 44.72 -25.08
CA SER A 662 -12.94 46.08 -24.68
C SER A 662 -11.73 46.99 -24.50
N SER A 663 -10.59 46.42 -24.09
CA SER A 663 -9.31 47.14 -24.00
C SER A 663 -8.13 46.21 -24.22
N VAL A 664 -7.08 46.75 -24.84
CA VAL A 664 -5.79 46.09 -25.05
C VAL A 664 -4.71 46.95 -24.43
N SER A 665 -4.05 46.48 -23.37
CA SER A 665 -2.93 47.17 -22.75
C SER A 665 -1.61 46.63 -23.30
N VAL A 666 -0.71 47.52 -23.72
CA VAL A 666 0.59 47.14 -24.30
C VAL A 666 1.74 47.86 -23.59
N SER A 667 2.84 47.15 -23.33
CA SER A 667 4.08 47.73 -22.78
C SER A 667 5.32 46.99 -23.27
N GLY A 668 6.40 47.74 -23.52
CA GLY A 668 7.67 47.21 -24.05
C GLY A 668 7.67 47.05 -25.57
N ASP A 669 8.60 46.25 -26.10
CA ASP A 669 8.75 46.01 -27.53
C ASP A 669 7.72 44.98 -28.04
N VAL A 670 6.51 45.45 -28.38
CA VAL A 670 5.40 44.61 -28.83
C VAL A 670 4.97 45.01 -30.25
N ALA A 671 5.18 44.11 -31.21
CA ALA A 671 4.62 44.22 -32.55
C ALA A 671 3.19 43.68 -32.58
N LEU A 672 2.19 44.56 -32.42
CA LEU A 672 0.77 44.21 -32.37
C LEU A 672 0.04 44.49 -33.69
N HIS A 673 -0.60 43.46 -34.26
CA HIS A 673 -1.63 43.59 -35.28
C HIS A 673 -3.03 43.45 -34.66
N ALA A 674 -3.77 44.56 -34.53
CA ALA A 674 -5.15 44.56 -34.02
C ALA A 674 -6.15 45.12 -35.05
N PRO A 675 -7.42 44.65 -35.07
CA PRO A 675 -8.44 45.14 -36.00
C PRO A 675 -8.87 46.57 -35.66
N ALA A 676 -9.42 47.28 -36.64
CA ALA A 676 -10.05 48.58 -36.38
C ALA A 676 -11.21 48.40 -35.39
N GLY A 677 -11.15 49.12 -34.25
CA GLY A 677 -12.15 49.04 -33.18
C GLY A 677 -11.60 48.59 -31.82
N CYS A 678 -10.38 48.07 -31.73
CA CYS A 678 -9.73 47.81 -30.43
C CYS A 678 -9.22 49.11 -29.79
N HIS A 679 -9.60 49.35 -28.53
CA HIS A 679 -8.99 50.42 -27.73
C HIS A 679 -7.64 49.97 -27.19
N VAL A 680 -6.56 50.37 -27.86
CA VAL A 680 -5.18 50.09 -27.43
C VAL A 680 -4.72 51.17 -26.45
N LEU A 681 -4.31 50.77 -25.25
CA LEU A 681 -3.78 51.60 -24.18
C LEU A 681 -2.30 51.26 -24.00
N GLY A 682 -1.40 52.17 -24.39
CA GLY A 682 0.04 51.97 -24.28
C GLY A 682 0.80 53.25 -24.64
N PRO A 683 2.10 53.33 -24.30
CA PRO A 683 2.97 54.45 -24.68
C PRO A 683 3.22 54.54 -26.19
#